data_AF-A0A945CHE1-F1
#
_entry.id   AF-A0A945CHE1-F1
#
_cell.length_a   1.000
_cell.length_b   1.000
_cell.length_c   1.000
_cell.angle_alpha   90.00
_cell.angle_beta   90.00
_cell.angle_gamma   90.00
#
_symmetry.space_group_name_H-M   'P 1'
#
loop_
_entity.id
_entity.type
_entity.pdbx_description
1 polymer ?
#
loop_
_entity_poly.entity_id
_entity_poly.type
_entity_poly.pdbx_seq_one_letter_code
_entity_poly.pdbx_strand_id
1 'polypeptide(L)'
;MQAQGTLWTAAEISSRLGLSTAIYQTFRLGAEHIAAIRRAGITRIELSLIQGCLDYRDQSQTAEILDACRSEGVTVVSVHGPFKLPYGSADEAARKTVVEESLAAIRFAREMGASVYVAHFGFKEHSEKTAAELLRQTEDSGIVLTTENQVGQNLQPYIDVVDAVDSDRYGMIVDIGHNRDGDGINPFVKKDRARQTLAQCGHRLRHIHLHETFDLEQKPDHWPPLHPDGIIEWGEIFAALKEIGYSGELVFEDGRGEDPEQWTRMTAAFPQAFVRKYNQRRGGQSRVVAHHPGGIQVNHRGLHEIELKASSKLNNPYFDLELRITFTRPDGSEVTVDGFYDGAGLFKARAYCDTVGSWRWRSVSGVTEMDGQTGVFEVVPSSHKGKLRKHSEDSRQFAYDNGDWFLHIGDTGYRYVTDTEPEWQAYIDQAAQAGFTKVRTWFCRGRSDVQVLFAEDRTALNLPYWQEIDRRLTYALEHHPHVIFKLIPYGEDTEEINRYAADDPASTLIARYAQARFSAFPNVIWCISNDREIVTHNQLEGRRVHYDTICKMGRDMAAREPWGTLLTNHQCRFKGYSFVDEPWSDIITLEDLDQVGGEIILEYRKKGNDPVINDEDRYEAYRNPQHNRYFNRRLMWASLLSGGHATYGGLRTFEPYDRNLKGVQGYYDAIETGKLDHGADDFIHIHSFFFDADLTLVGLTPDDACVGDDPLKWKCIRSSNTFIIYIANPSGDTPKTDHVADTVPEITVHLPDGNYTVEWFKPTSGAWTRSSMCGGGNSALVAPDAGDWVLLLRQK
;
A
#
# COMPACT_ATOMS: atom_id res chain seq x y z
N MET A 1 -25.63 -33.15 16.37
CA MET A 1 -24.16 -33.08 16.53
C MET A 1 -23.65 -31.97 15.64
N GLN A 2 -23.18 -30.87 16.24
CA GLN A 2 -22.60 -29.73 15.54
C GLN A 2 -21.21 -30.13 14.99
N ALA A 3 -20.94 -29.89 13.70
CA ALA A 3 -19.61 -30.09 13.13
C ALA A 3 -18.69 -28.93 13.52
N GLN A 4 -17.89 -29.15 14.56
CA GLN A 4 -16.96 -28.19 15.16
C GLN A 4 -15.65 -28.05 14.35
N GLY A 5 -15.65 -28.28 13.02
CA GLY A 5 -14.42 -28.60 12.26
C GLY A 5 -14.11 -27.81 10.99
N THR A 6 -14.82 -26.74 10.62
CA THR A 6 -14.71 -26.16 9.26
C THR A 6 -13.70 -25.02 9.06
N LEU A 7 -12.98 -24.55 10.08
CA LEU A 7 -12.03 -23.43 9.95
C LEU A 7 -10.58 -23.91 9.97
N TRP A 8 -9.73 -23.33 9.12
CA TRP A 8 -8.28 -23.57 9.10
C TRP A 8 -7.58 -22.84 10.23
N THR A 9 -6.71 -23.48 10.99
CA THR A 9 -5.88 -22.75 11.97
C THR A 9 -4.55 -22.30 11.37
N ALA A 10 -3.92 -21.26 11.93
CA ALA A 10 -2.60 -20.82 11.45
C ALA A 10 -1.57 -21.95 11.63
N ALA A 11 -1.66 -22.70 12.73
CA ALA A 11 -0.83 -23.88 12.96
C ALA A 11 -1.05 -24.98 11.90
N GLU A 12 -2.31 -25.26 11.54
CA GLU A 12 -2.66 -26.25 10.50
C GLU A 12 -2.10 -25.84 9.13
N ILE A 13 -2.22 -24.57 8.75
CA ILE A 13 -1.64 -24.04 7.51
C ILE A 13 -0.11 -24.06 7.58
N SER A 14 0.50 -23.48 8.63
CA SER A 14 1.96 -23.46 8.83
C SER A 14 2.57 -24.86 8.80
N SER A 15 1.87 -25.85 9.36
CA SER A 15 2.34 -27.24 9.41
C SER A 15 2.34 -27.94 8.06
N ARG A 16 1.85 -27.31 7.00
CA ARG A 16 1.82 -27.85 5.63
C ARG A 16 2.31 -26.85 4.59
N LEU A 17 2.74 -25.68 5.04
CA LEU A 17 3.20 -24.61 4.16
C LEU A 17 4.60 -24.93 3.64
N GLY A 18 4.77 -24.89 2.33
CA GLY A 18 6.06 -25.03 1.65
C GLY A 18 6.34 -23.88 0.70
N LEU A 19 7.59 -23.77 0.28
CA LEU A 19 8.08 -22.73 -0.64
C LEU A 19 8.86 -23.37 -1.80
N SER A 20 8.51 -23.01 -3.02
CA SER A 20 9.24 -23.43 -4.22
C SER A 20 10.54 -22.67 -4.37
N THR A 21 11.65 -23.37 -4.66
CA THR A 21 12.95 -22.73 -4.87
C THR A 21 13.04 -21.95 -6.18
N ALA A 22 11.98 -21.93 -6.99
CA ALA A 22 11.85 -21.06 -8.16
C ALA A 22 12.08 -19.57 -7.82
N ILE A 23 11.82 -19.15 -6.58
CA ILE A 23 12.16 -17.80 -6.11
C ILE A 23 13.65 -17.46 -6.26
N TYR A 24 14.53 -18.47 -6.32
CA TYR A 24 15.97 -18.31 -6.48
C TYR A 24 16.45 -18.57 -7.91
N GLN A 25 15.57 -18.54 -8.93
CA GLN A 25 15.93 -18.94 -10.29
C GLN A 25 17.08 -18.16 -10.95
N THR A 26 17.41 -16.97 -10.44
CA THR A 26 18.53 -16.13 -10.87
C THR A 26 19.84 -16.41 -10.11
N PHE A 27 19.81 -17.32 -9.13
CA PHE A 27 20.92 -17.69 -8.25
C PHE A 27 21.27 -19.16 -8.40
N ARG A 28 22.52 -19.55 -8.08
CA ARG A 28 22.86 -20.97 -7.85
C ARG A 28 22.32 -21.39 -6.50
N LEU A 29 21.34 -22.29 -6.46
CA LEU A 29 20.78 -22.82 -5.22
C LEU A 29 21.85 -23.55 -4.39
N GLY A 30 21.83 -23.35 -3.07
CA GLY A 30 22.88 -23.82 -2.16
C GLY A 30 22.48 -23.70 -0.69
N ALA A 31 23.40 -24.03 0.22
CA ALA A 31 23.11 -24.14 1.65
C ALA A 31 22.57 -22.84 2.28
N GLU A 32 23.08 -21.69 1.85
CA GLU A 32 22.66 -20.37 2.35
C GLU A 32 21.18 -20.07 2.09
N HIS A 33 20.66 -20.52 0.95
CA HIS A 33 19.27 -20.34 0.56
C HIS A 33 18.35 -21.23 1.41
N ILE A 34 18.74 -22.48 1.65
CA ILE A 34 18.00 -23.39 2.55
C ILE A 34 17.95 -22.82 3.98
N ALA A 35 19.06 -22.29 4.47
CA ALA A 35 19.12 -21.61 5.76
C ALA A 35 18.24 -20.34 5.78
N ALA A 36 18.17 -19.57 4.70
CA ALA A 36 17.31 -18.39 4.60
C ALA A 36 15.81 -18.77 4.70
N ILE A 37 15.39 -19.79 3.97
CA ILE A 37 14.02 -20.34 4.05
C ILE A 37 13.72 -20.79 5.49
N ARG A 38 14.65 -21.51 6.12
CA ARG A 38 14.48 -21.97 7.50
C ARG A 38 14.38 -20.84 8.50
N ARG A 39 15.21 -19.80 8.38
CA ARG A 39 15.18 -18.60 9.24
C ARG A 39 13.83 -17.90 9.21
N ALA A 40 13.13 -17.94 8.08
CA ALA A 40 11.77 -17.42 7.95
C ALA A 40 10.70 -18.33 8.59
N GLY A 41 11.07 -19.49 9.12
CA GLY A 41 10.16 -20.43 9.79
C GLY A 41 9.53 -21.47 8.88
N ILE A 42 9.90 -21.51 7.60
CA ILE A 42 9.41 -22.50 6.64
C ILE A 42 10.24 -23.79 6.79
N THR A 43 9.56 -24.94 6.79
CA THR A 43 10.18 -26.26 7.03
C THR A 43 10.04 -27.21 5.84
N ARG A 44 9.42 -26.76 4.76
CA ARG A 44 9.13 -27.56 3.57
C ARG A 44 9.49 -26.79 2.33
N ILE A 45 10.09 -27.46 1.36
CA ILE A 45 10.43 -26.86 0.08
C ILE A 45 10.05 -27.76 -1.09
N GLU A 46 9.77 -27.12 -2.20
CA GLU A 46 9.81 -27.75 -3.52
C GLU A 46 11.12 -27.36 -4.21
N LEU A 47 11.85 -28.34 -4.75
CA LEU A 47 13.04 -28.07 -5.56
C LEU A 47 12.67 -27.92 -7.03
N SER A 48 12.89 -26.75 -7.60
CA SER A 48 12.61 -26.47 -9.01
C SER A 48 13.84 -26.70 -9.89
N LEU A 49 13.72 -27.59 -10.88
CA LEU A 49 14.82 -27.93 -11.80
C LEU A 49 14.98 -26.87 -12.90
N ILE A 50 15.39 -25.67 -12.50
CA ILE A 50 15.63 -24.53 -13.38
C ILE A 50 17.11 -24.51 -13.78
N GLN A 51 17.37 -24.48 -15.09
CA GLN A 51 18.72 -24.43 -15.65
C GLN A 51 19.47 -23.19 -15.12
N GLY A 52 20.68 -23.39 -14.60
CA GLY A 52 21.50 -22.34 -14.01
C GLY A 52 21.28 -22.12 -12.51
N CYS A 53 20.11 -22.53 -11.99
CA CYS A 53 19.81 -22.47 -10.56
C CYS A 53 20.16 -23.78 -9.85
N LEU A 54 19.62 -24.90 -10.34
CA LEU A 54 19.83 -26.23 -9.79
C LEU A 54 20.14 -27.21 -10.92
N ASP A 55 21.37 -27.73 -10.95
CA ASP A 55 21.75 -28.86 -11.80
C ASP A 55 21.65 -30.15 -10.99
N TYR A 56 20.57 -30.90 -11.21
CA TYR A 56 20.31 -32.16 -10.51
C TYR A 56 21.27 -33.29 -10.91
N ARG A 57 22.20 -33.05 -11.83
CA ARG A 57 23.31 -33.97 -12.15
C ARG A 57 24.61 -33.56 -11.47
N ASP A 58 24.68 -32.36 -10.89
CA ASP A 58 25.79 -31.93 -10.05
C ASP A 58 25.65 -32.58 -8.66
N GLN A 59 26.44 -33.64 -8.45
CA GLN A 59 26.47 -34.39 -7.20
C GLN A 59 26.99 -33.54 -6.03
N SER A 60 27.83 -32.53 -6.29
CA SER A 60 28.32 -31.63 -5.26
C SER A 60 27.21 -30.67 -4.81
N GLN A 61 26.47 -30.08 -5.75
CA GLN A 61 25.33 -29.22 -5.44
C GLN A 61 24.21 -30.01 -4.75
N THR A 62 23.94 -31.22 -5.21
CA THR A 62 22.93 -32.12 -4.63
C THR A 62 23.28 -32.45 -3.18
N ALA A 63 24.52 -32.86 -2.90
CA ALA A 63 24.98 -33.14 -1.55
C ALA A 63 24.93 -31.91 -0.64
N GLU A 64 25.34 -30.74 -1.14
CA GLU A 64 25.27 -29.46 -0.42
C GLU A 64 23.83 -29.13 0.02
N ILE A 65 22.87 -29.21 -0.89
CA ILE A 65 21.46 -28.92 -0.60
C ILE A 65 20.88 -29.96 0.36
N LEU A 66 21.19 -31.23 0.17
CA LEU A 66 20.69 -32.32 1.01
C LEU A 66 21.21 -32.20 2.44
N ASP A 67 22.50 -31.90 2.61
CA ASP A 67 23.11 -31.69 3.93
C ASP A 67 22.55 -30.44 4.61
N ALA A 68 22.35 -29.34 3.86
CA ALA A 68 21.69 -28.15 4.39
C ALA A 68 20.24 -28.41 4.83
N CYS A 69 19.48 -29.17 4.04
CA CYS A 69 18.12 -29.56 4.42
C CYS A 69 18.11 -30.36 5.73
N ARG A 70 19.05 -31.30 5.88
CA ARG A 70 19.20 -32.10 7.11
C ARG A 70 19.63 -31.25 8.31
N SER A 71 20.59 -30.34 8.13
CA SER A 71 21.10 -29.50 9.23
C SER A 71 20.08 -28.48 9.71
N GLU A 72 19.32 -27.90 8.77
CA GLU A 72 18.32 -26.87 9.05
C GLU A 72 16.95 -27.46 9.46
N GLY A 73 16.73 -28.76 9.25
CA GLY A 73 15.45 -29.42 9.50
C GLY A 73 14.38 -29.02 8.46
N VAL A 74 14.78 -28.86 7.21
CA VAL A 74 13.92 -28.58 6.06
C VAL A 74 13.67 -29.88 5.29
N THR A 75 12.42 -30.15 4.94
CA THR A 75 12.01 -31.34 4.19
C THR A 75 11.73 -30.98 2.74
N VAL A 76 12.29 -31.73 1.79
CA VAL A 76 11.90 -31.62 0.38
C VAL A 76 10.61 -32.41 0.20
N VAL A 77 9.51 -31.73 -0.15
CA VAL A 77 8.19 -32.37 -0.27
C VAL A 77 7.86 -32.76 -1.71
N SER A 78 8.34 -31.95 -2.66
CA SER A 78 8.17 -32.14 -4.10
C SER A 78 9.43 -31.72 -4.87
N VAL A 79 9.57 -32.23 -6.09
CA VAL A 79 10.51 -31.72 -7.10
C VAL A 79 9.74 -31.33 -8.33
N HIS A 80 9.88 -30.08 -8.75
CA HIS A 80 9.38 -29.61 -10.03
C HIS A 80 10.37 -29.97 -11.14
N GLY A 81 9.94 -30.86 -12.04
CA GLY A 81 10.73 -31.39 -13.13
C GLY A 81 11.24 -30.33 -14.12
N PRO A 82 12.12 -30.70 -15.05
CA PRO A 82 12.71 -29.74 -15.98
C PRO A 82 11.63 -29.07 -16.85
N PHE A 83 11.73 -27.74 -16.96
CA PHE A 83 10.80 -26.94 -17.73
C PHE A 83 10.94 -27.22 -19.24
N LYS A 84 9.83 -27.11 -19.98
CA LYS A 84 9.77 -27.20 -21.46
C LYS A 84 10.05 -28.59 -22.07
N LEU A 85 9.96 -29.67 -21.30
CA LEU A 85 10.02 -31.01 -21.88
C LEU A 85 8.73 -31.33 -22.70
N PRO A 86 8.84 -31.84 -23.95
CA PRO A 86 7.68 -32.13 -24.79
C PRO A 86 7.04 -33.48 -24.45
N TYR A 87 6.44 -33.60 -23.26
CA TYR A 87 5.83 -34.85 -22.75
C TYR A 87 4.76 -35.45 -23.67
N GLY A 88 4.03 -34.61 -24.39
CA GLY A 88 3.02 -34.99 -25.38
C GLY A 88 3.53 -35.10 -26.83
N SER A 89 4.84 -35.31 -27.05
CA SER A 89 5.40 -35.49 -28.40
C SER A 89 4.82 -36.72 -29.11
N ALA A 90 4.38 -36.53 -30.36
CA ALA A 90 3.96 -37.62 -31.25
C ALA A 90 5.13 -38.40 -31.88
N ASP A 91 6.33 -37.80 -31.88
CA ASP A 91 7.56 -38.50 -32.25
C ASP A 91 8.00 -39.39 -31.09
N GLU A 92 7.93 -40.71 -31.30
CA GLU A 92 8.28 -41.72 -30.30
C GLU A 92 9.74 -41.63 -29.84
N ALA A 93 10.68 -41.26 -30.71
CA ALA A 93 12.08 -41.10 -30.32
C ALA A 93 12.25 -39.90 -29.38
N ALA A 94 11.66 -38.76 -29.73
CA ALA A 94 11.66 -37.58 -28.87
C ALA A 94 10.94 -37.83 -27.53
N ARG A 95 9.81 -38.56 -27.55
CA ARG A 95 9.07 -38.96 -26.35
C ARG A 95 9.91 -39.86 -25.45
N LYS A 96 10.67 -40.82 -26.02
CA LYS A 96 11.58 -41.68 -25.27
C LYS A 96 12.73 -40.89 -24.62
N THR A 97 13.27 -39.88 -25.30
CA THR A 97 14.22 -38.94 -24.68
C THR A 97 13.61 -38.21 -23.49
N VAL A 98 12.36 -37.76 -23.58
CA VAL A 98 11.65 -37.14 -22.43
C VAL A 98 11.47 -38.12 -21.28
N VAL A 99 11.14 -39.38 -21.56
CA VAL A 99 11.06 -40.43 -20.54
C VAL A 99 12.41 -40.62 -19.85
N GLU A 100 13.50 -40.72 -20.60
CA GLU A 100 14.86 -40.88 -20.04
C GLU A 100 15.27 -39.69 -19.14
N GLU A 101 15.00 -38.47 -19.58
CA GLU A 101 15.26 -37.25 -18.82
C GLU A 101 14.42 -37.21 -17.53
N SER A 102 13.12 -37.52 -17.64
CA SER A 102 12.21 -37.54 -16.50
C SER A 102 12.59 -38.62 -15.49
N LEU A 103 13.06 -39.80 -15.94
CA LEU A 103 13.55 -40.84 -15.05
C LEU A 103 14.81 -40.39 -14.29
N ALA A 104 15.67 -39.57 -14.90
CA ALA A 104 16.81 -38.99 -14.19
C ALA A 104 16.37 -38.00 -13.12
N ALA A 105 15.43 -37.10 -13.44
CA ALA A 105 14.87 -36.15 -12.49
C ALA A 105 14.08 -36.84 -11.36
N ILE A 106 13.33 -37.91 -11.64
CA ILE A 106 12.63 -38.72 -10.63
C ILE A 106 13.62 -39.43 -9.70
N ARG A 107 14.74 -39.93 -10.22
CA ARG A 107 15.79 -40.50 -9.36
C ARG A 107 16.35 -39.46 -8.40
N PHE A 108 16.63 -38.25 -8.88
CA PHE A 108 17.03 -37.13 -8.04
C PHE A 108 15.96 -36.77 -7.01
N ALA A 109 14.68 -36.70 -7.40
CA ALA A 109 13.59 -36.41 -6.48
C ALA A 109 13.53 -37.41 -5.32
N ARG A 110 13.74 -38.70 -5.60
CA ARG A 110 13.81 -39.75 -4.57
C ARG A 110 15.04 -39.59 -3.68
N GLU A 111 16.19 -39.23 -4.25
CA GLU A 111 17.42 -38.98 -3.51
C GLU A 111 17.25 -37.83 -2.51
N MET A 112 16.54 -36.78 -2.92
CA MET A 112 16.20 -35.63 -2.07
C MET A 112 15.08 -35.92 -1.05
N GLY A 113 14.43 -37.09 -1.13
CA GLY A 113 13.35 -37.49 -0.23
C GLY A 113 11.95 -36.97 -0.60
N ALA A 114 11.78 -36.43 -1.82
CA ALA A 114 10.50 -35.93 -2.29
C ALA A 114 9.48 -37.06 -2.50
N SER A 115 8.23 -36.75 -2.20
CA SER A 115 7.09 -37.68 -2.37
C SER A 115 6.29 -37.41 -3.64
N VAL A 116 6.44 -36.21 -4.22
CA VAL A 116 5.73 -35.75 -5.42
C VAL A 116 6.74 -35.30 -6.48
N TYR A 117 6.51 -35.69 -7.72
CA TYR A 117 7.21 -35.18 -8.90
C TYR A 117 6.23 -34.39 -9.77
N VAL A 118 6.48 -33.09 -9.91
CA VAL A 118 5.66 -32.16 -10.68
C VAL A 118 6.16 -32.06 -12.11
N ALA A 119 5.26 -32.16 -13.10
CA ALA A 119 5.61 -32.03 -14.51
C ALA A 119 4.47 -31.47 -15.37
N HIS A 120 4.84 -30.77 -16.43
CA HIS A 120 3.93 -30.25 -17.45
C HIS A 120 3.56 -31.31 -18.51
N PHE A 121 3.00 -32.46 -18.09
CA PHE A 121 2.63 -33.54 -19.03
C PHE A 121 1.69 -33.04 -20.15
N GLY A 122 0.74 -32.18 -19.78
CA GLY A 122 -0.32 -31.72 -20.68
C GLY A 122 -1.42 -32.76 -20.88
N PHE A 123 -2.37 -32.46 -21.76
CA PHE A 123 -3.60 -33.26 -21.94
C PHE A 123 -3.74 -33.92 -23.32
N LYS A 124 -2.65 -34.15 -24.04
CA LYS A 124 -2.66 -34.84 -25.35
C LYS A 124 -2.52 -36.36 -25.17
N GLU A 125 -3.01 -37.16 -26.12
CA GLU A 125 -2.93 -38.64 -26.11
C GLU A 125 -1.52 -39.19 -25.78
N HIS A 126 -0.47 -38.58 -26.35
CA HIS A 126 0.92 -39.02 -26.08
C HIS A 126 1.42 -38.70 -24.66
N SER A 127 0.75 -37.79 -23.95
CA SER A 127 1.07 -37.44 -22.56
C SER A 127 0.70 -38.60 -21.63
N GLU A 128 -0.47 -39.24 -21.85
CA GLU A 128 -0.89 -40.46 -21.15
C GLU A 128 0.13 -41.59 -21.37
N LYS A 129 0.56 -41.79 -22.61
CA LYS A 129 1.58 -42.79 -22.95
C LYS A 129 2.92 -42.54 -22.25
N THR A 130 3.29 -41.29 -22.06
CA THR A 130 4.50 -40.90 -21.30
C THR A 130 4.32 -41.13 -19.81
N ALA A 131 3.19 -40.72 -19.23
CA ALA A 131 2.86 -40.96 -17.83
C ALA A 131 2.83 -42.46 -17.49
N ALA A 132 2.13 -43.28 -18.28
CA ALA A 132 2.03 -44.72 -18.10
C ALA A 132 3.41 -45.42 -18.14
N GLU A 133 4.27 -44.99 -19.08
CA GLU A 133 5.62 -45.52 -19.20
C GLU A 133 6.49 -45.16 -17.98
N LEU A 134 6.42 -43.91 -17.50
CA LEU A 134 7.13 -43.48 -16.29
C LEU A 134 6.62 -44.22 -15.06
N LEU A 135 5.30 -44.38 -14.89
CA LEU A 135 4.71 -45.11 -13.77
C LEU A 135 5.20 -46.56 -13.71
N ARG A 136 5.26 -47.23 -14.87
CA ARG A 136 5.77 -48.61 -15.00
C ARG A 136 7.25 -48.69 -14.65
N GLN A 137 8.06 -47.75 -15.12
CA GLN A 137 9.50 -47.75 -14.85
C GLN A 137 9.89 -47.23 -13.45
N THR A 138 8.91 -46.72 -12.70
CA THR A 138 9.10 -46.20 -11.34
C THR A 138 8.22 -46.92 -10.32
N GLU A 139 7.77 -48.14 -10.61
CA GLU A 139 6.87 -48.90 -9.74
C GLU A 139 7.38 -49.07 -8.31
N ASP A 140 8.70 -49.23 -8.14
CA ASP A 140 9.35 -49.42 -6.83
C ASP A 140 9.65 -48.10 -6.08
N SER A 141 9.25 -46.94 -6.61
CA SER A 141 9.73 -45.64 -6.10
C SER A 141 8.88 -45.02 -4.99
N GLY A 142 7.60 -45.39 -4.88
CA GLY A 142 6.63 -44.74 -3.99
C GLY A 142 6.29 -43.28 -4.34
N ILE A 143 6.90 -42.70 -5.39
CA ILE A 143 6.68 -41.31 -5.79
C ILE A 143 5.34 -41.16 -6.53
N VAL A 144 4.65 -40.04 -6.29
CA VAL A 144 3.45 -39.67 -7.03
C VAL A 144 3.84 -38.72 -8.15
N LEU A 145 3.48 -39.06 -9.39
CA LEU A 145 3.68 -38.18 -10.54
C LEU A 145 2.46 -37.28 -10.70
N THR A 146 2.65 -35.98 -10.91
CA THR A 146 1.56 -35.03 -11.09
C THR A 146 1.66 -34.27 -12.40
N THR A 147 0.50 -34.03 -13.02
CA THR A 147 0.38 -33.08 -14.14
C THR A 147 -0.14 -31.73 -13.65
N GLU A 148 0.54 -30.66 -14.05
CA GLU A 148 0.16 -29.27 -13.73
C GLU A 148 -0.56 -28.59 -14.89
N ASN A 149 -1.54 -27.75 -14.54
CA ASN A 149 -2.20 -26.87 -15.51
C ASN A 149 -1.30 -25.71 -15.91
N GLN A 150 -1.16 -25.48 -17.22
CA GLN A 150 -0.36 -24.37 -17.74
C GLN A 150 -1.18 -23.08 -17.87
N VAL A 151 -0.48 -21.95 -17.94
CA VAL A 151 -1.04 -20.61 -18.16
C VAL A 151 -2.13 -20.59 -19.23
N GLY A 152 -3.31 -20.12 -18.84
CA GLY A 152 -4.43 -19.90 -19.75
C GLY A 152 -5.26 -21.14 -20.06
N GLN A 153 -5.09 -22.24 -19.32
CA GLN A 153 -5.78 -23.51 -19.59
C GLN A 153 -6.75 -23.90 -18.48
N ASN A 154 -7.86 -24.53 -18.86
CA ASN A 154 -8.89 -25.04 -17.96
C ASN A 154 -8.47 -26.41 -17.37
N LEU A 155 -8.98 -26.75 -16.19
CA LEU A 155 -8.64 -27.98 -15.46
C LEU A 155 -9.26 -29.28 -16.02
N GLN A 156 -10.40 -29.21 -16.71
CA GLN A 156 -11.15 -30.41 -17.14
C GLN A 156 -10.32 -31.36 -18.02
N PRO A 157 -9.57 -30.90 -19.04
CA PRO A 157 -8.71 -31.79 -19.83
C PRO A 157 -7.64 -32.51 -19.01
N TYR A 158 -7.16 -31.90 -17.92
CA TYR A 158 -6.21 -32.52 -17.01
C TYR A 158 -6.87 -33.57 -16.13
N ILE A 159 -8.09 -33.31 -15.66
CA ILE A 159 -8.92 -34.30 -14.94
C ILE A 159 -9.14 -35.53 -15.83
N ASP A 160 -9.48 -35.33 -17.10
CA ASP A 160 -9.73 -36.42 -18.05
C ASP A 160 -8.50 -37.30 -18.25
N VAL A 161 -7.30 -36.71 -18.34
CA VAL A 161 -6.04 -37.47 -18.46
C VAL A 161 -5.70 -38.22 -17.17
N VAL A 162 -5.91 -37.61 -15.99
CA VAL A 162 -5.70 -38.32 -14.72
C VAL A 162 -6.64 -39.52 -14.61
N ASP A 163 -7.91 -39.35 -15.01
CA ASP A 163 -8.89 -40.42 -15.05
C ASP A 163 -8.55 -41.51 -16.07
N ALA A 164 -8.00 -41.14 -17.23
CA ALA A 164 -7.59 -42.10 -18.25
C ALA A 164 -6.37 -42.93 -17.84
N VAL A 165 -5.42 -42.33 -17.12
CA VAL A 165 -4.23 -43.02 -16.60
C VAL A 165 -4.58 -43.97 -15.45
N ASP A 166 -5.62 -43.66 -14.68
CA ASP A 166 -6.22 -44.51 -13.62
C ASP A 166 -5.18 -45.18 -12.70
N SER A 167 -4.42 -44.36 -11.97
CA SER A 167 -3.35 -44.84 -11.09
C SER A 167 -3.30 -44.03 -9.81
N ASP A 168 -3.24 -44.70 -8.66
CA ASP A 168 -3.07 -44.04 -7.36
C ASP A 168 -1.73 -43.27 -7.24
N ARG A 169 -0.75 -43.58 -8.10
CA ARG A 169 0.55 -42.91 -8.19
C ARG A 169 0.57 -41.80 -9.26
N TYR A 170 -0.56 -41.48 -9.86
CA TYR A 170 -0.72 -40.38 -10.81
C TYR A 170 -1.83 -39.44 -10.34
N GLY A 171 -1.63 -38.14 -10.47
CA GLY A 171 -2.65 -37.16 -10.11
C GLY A 171 -2.42 -35.81 -10.74
N MET A 172 -3.14 -34.81 -10.27
CA MET A 172 -2.98 -33.44 -10.72
C MET A 172 -2.45 -32.53 -9.61
N ILE A 173 -1.79 -31.48 -10.07
CA ILE A 173 -1.49 -30.29 -9.30
C ILE A 173 -2.27 -29.14 -9.91
N VAL A 174 -2.84 -28.30 -9.04
CA VAL A 174 -3.49 -27.07 -9.46
C VAL A 174 -2.56 -25.91 -9.16
N ASP A 175 -2.09 -25.27 -10.21
CA ASP A 175 -1.59 -23.91 -10.14
C ASP A 175 -2.80 -22.96 -10.16
N ILE A 176 -2.98 -22.23 -9.05
CA ILE A 176 -4.16 -21.39 -8.83
C ILE A 176 -4.19 -20.18 -9.76
N GLY A 177 -3.07 -19.49 -9.99
CA GLY A 177 -3.10 -18.24 -10.74
C GLY A 177 -3.05 -18.43 -12.25
N HIS A 178 -2.61 -19.59 -12.76
CA HIS A 178 -2.54 -19.88 -14.20
C HIS A 178 -3.89 -20.26 -14.83
N ASN A 179 -4.81 -20.78 -14.02
CA ASN A 179 -6.06 -21.37 -14.52
C ASN A 179 -6.93 -20.33 -15.25
N ARG A 180 -7.52 -20.70 -16.39
CA ARG A 180 -8.53 -19.91 -17.11
C ARG A 180 -9.59 -20.83 -17.70
N ASP A 181 -10.87 -20.50 -17.49
CA ASP A 181 -12.00 -21.20 -18.07
C ASP A 181 -12.22 -20.82 -19.55
N GLY A 182 -13.18 -21.46 -20.23
CA GLY A 182 -13.49 -21.18 -21.64
C GLY A 182 -13.95 -19.74 -21.95
N ASP A 183 -14.30 -18.97 -20.92
CA ASP A 183 -14.58 -17.52 -21.00
C ASP A 183 -13.35 -16.64 -20.80
N GLY A 184 -12.16 -17.24 -20.60
CA GLY A 184 -10.90 -16.54 -20.38
C GLY A 184 -10.73 -15.99 -18.96
N ILE A 185 -11.62 -16.32 -18.03
CA ILE A 185 -11.58 -15.84 -16.64
C ILE A 185 -10.90 -16.89 -15.75
N ASN A 186 -10.06 -16.46 -14.81
CA ASN A 186 -9.57 -17.36 -13.77
C ASN A 186 -10.74 -17.70 -12.82
N PRO A 187 -11.21 -18.96 -12.75
CA PRO A 187 -12.38 -19.29 -11.94
C PRO A 187 -12.17 -19.04 -10.45
N PHE A 188 -10.92 -18.97 -9.98
CA PHE A 188 -10.57 -18.74 -8.59
C PHE A 188 -10.75 -17.29 -8.12
N VAL A 189 -11.06 -16.34 -9.03
CA VAL A 189 -11.34 -14.93 -8.69
C VAL A 189 -12.85 -14.67 -8.46
N LYS A 190 -13.68 -15.71 -8.54
CA LYS A 190 -15.14 -15.61 -8.38
C LYS A 190 -15.61 -16.55 -7.27
N LYS A 191 -16.34 -15.98 -6.31
CA LYS A 191 -17.02 -16.73 -5.25
C LYS A 191 -17.96 -17.79 -5.84
N ASP A 192 -18.08 -18.93 -5.15
CA ASP A 192 -18.79 -20.16 -5.56
C ASP A 192 -18.16 -20.88 -6.77
N ARG A 193 -17.66 -20.16 -7.78
CA ARG A 193 -16.94 -20.74 -8.93
C ARG A 193 -15.62 -21.35 -8.50
N ALA A 194 -14.81 -20.62 -7.71
CA ALA A 194 -13.56 -21.11 -7.14
C ALA A 194 -13.73 -22.45 -6.41
N ARG A 195 -14.79 -22.55 -5.60
CA ARG A 195 -15.14 -23.74 -4.83
C ARG A 195 -15.59 -24.90 -5.71
N GLN A 196 -16.43 -24.63 -6.70
CA GLN A 196 -16.88 -25.65 -7.67
C GLN A 196 -15.70 -26.20 -8.49
N THR A 197 -14.80 -25.33 -8.94
CA THR A 197 -13.61 -25.73 -9.71
C THR A 197 -12.70 -26.67 -8.90
N LEU A 198 -12.40 -26.35 -7.64
CA LEU A 198 -11.61 -27.26 -6.79
C LEU A 198 -12.37 -28.54 -6.42
N ALA A 199 -13.68 -28.47 -6.24
CA ALA A 199 -14.50 -29.65 -5.97
C ALA A 199 -14.45 -30.68 -7.11
N GLN A 200 -14.29 -30.24 -8.37
CA GLN A 200 -14.13 -31.14 -9.52
C GLN A 200 -12.83 -31.94 -9.47
N CYS A 201 -11.76 -31.37 -8.90
CA CYS A 201 -10.49 -32.06 -8.74
C CYS A 201 -10.63 -33.24 -7.76
N GLY A 202 -11.29 -33.02 -6.62
CA GLY A 202 -11.55 -34.05 -5.62
C GLY A 202 -10.28 -34.77 -5.16
N HIS A 203 -10.33 -36.09 -5.06
CA HIS A 203 -9.20 -36.93 -4.62
C HIS A 203 -8.01 -36.97 -5.60
N ARG A 204 -8.18 -36.46 -6.83
CA ARG A 204 -7.13 -36.39 -7.85
C ARG A 204 -6.10 -35.33 -7.55
N LEU A 205 -6.46 -34.32 -6.73
CA LEU A 205 -5.56 -33.27 -6.31
C LEU A 205 -4.50 -33.86 -5.36
N ARG A 206 -3.26 -33.96 -5.82
CA ARG A 206 -2.12 -34.50 -5.07
C ARG A 206 -1.15 -33.43 -4.58
N HIS A 207 -1.14 -32.28 -5.24
CA HIS A 207 -0.33 -31.11 -4.88
C HIS A 207 -1.06 -29.81 -5.28
N ILE A 208 -0.60 -28.67 -4.78
CA ILE A 208 -1.17 -27.36 -5.13
C ILE A 208 -0.10 -26.29 -5.08
N HIS A 209 -0.11 -25.41 -6.08
CA HIS A 209 0.70 -24.19 -6.10
C HIS A 209 -0.17 -22.98 -5.83
N LEU A 210 0.22 -22.23 -4.80
CA LEU A 210 -0.48 -21.05 -4.33
C LEU A 210 0.27 -19.81 -4.79
N HIS A 211 -0.36 -19.04 -5.66
CA HIS A 211 0.04 -17.68 -5.97
C HIS A 211 -1.18 -16.85 -6.43
N GLU A 212 -1.02 -15.55 -6.41
CA GLU A 212 -2.04 -14.55 -6.69
C GLU A 212 -2.10 -14.21 -8.19
N THR A 213 -3.23 -13.66 -8.62
CA THR A 213 -3.41 -13.04 -9.95
C THR A 213 -4.01 -11.64 -9.77
N PHE A 214 -3.79 -10.76 -10.75
CA PHE A 214 -4.14 -9.33 -10.67
C PHE A 214 -4.93 -8.84 -11.90
N ASP A 215 -5.38 -9.74 -12.78
CA ASP A 215 -6.03 -9.40 -14.06
C ASP A 215 -5.16 -8.45 -14.93
N LEU A 216 -3.88 -8.79 -15.11
CA LEU A 216 -2.93 -7.98 -15.88
C LEU A 216 -2.78 -8.54 -17.30
N GLU A 217 -2.99 -7.70 -18.33
CA GLU A 217 -2.80 -8.10 -19.73
C GLU A 217 -1.33 -8.41 -20.09
N GLN A 218 -0.34 -7.91 -19.32
CA GLN A 218 1.08 -7.94 -19.71
C GLN A 218 2.12 -8.21 -18.60
N LYS A 219 1.73 -8.39 -17.32
CA LYS A 219 2.67 -8.64 -16.19
C LYS A 219 2.45 -10.04 -15.58
N PRO A 220 3.48 -10.67 -14.99
CA PRO A 220 3.39 -12.07 -14.56
C PRO A 220 2.47 -12.27 -13.34
N ASP A 221 1.51 -13.18 -13.50
CA ASP A 221 0.67 -13.76 -12.44
C ASP A 221 1.51 -14.71 -11.57
N HIS A 222 2.25 -14.27 -10.56
CA HIS A 222 2.96 -15.18 -9.64
C HIS A 222 3.07 -14.68 -8.19
N TRP A 223 2.51 -13.53 -7.82
CA TRP A 223 2.75 -12.92 -6.49
C TRP A 223 2.20 -13.73 -5.30
N PRO A 224 2.55 -13.35 -4.07
CA PRO A 224 2.07 -14.00 -2.87
C PRO A 224 0.56 -14.00 -2.70
N PRO A 225 -0.06 -15.12 -2.27
CA PRO A 225 -1.43 -15.14 -1.81
C PRO A 225 -1.72 -14.04 -0.79
N LEU A 226 -2.88 -13.41 -0.92
CA LEU A 226 -3.32 -12.29 -0.09
C LEU A 226 -2.56 -10.97 -0.34
N HIS A 227 -1.89 -10.84 -1.48
CA HIS A 227 -1.42 -9.53 -1.93
C HIS A 227 -2.58 -8.51 -1.89
N PRO A 228 -2.35 -7.25 -1.48
CA PRO A 228 -3.41 -6.25 -1.38
C PRO A 228 -4.24 -6.06 -2.65
N ASP A 229 -3.58 -6.13 -3.81
CA ASP A 229 -4.21 -5.98 -5.14
C ASP A 229 -4.71 -7.31 -5.72
N GLY A 230 -4.52 -8.41 -4.98
CA GLY A 230 -4.85 -9.76 -5.40
C GLY A 230 -6.35 -10.00 -5.45
N ILE A 231 -6.79 -10.69 -6.50
CA ILE A 231 -8.22 -10.93 -6.76
C ILE A 231 -8.67 -12.38 -6.52
N ILE A 232 -7.79 -13.28 -6.10
CA ILE A 232 -8.14 -14.67 -5.78
C ILE A 232 -9.00 -14.76 -4.50
N GLU A 233 -10.04 -15.58 -4.57
CA GLU A 233 -10.96 -15.90 -3.47
C GLU A 233 -10.37 -16.98 -2.54
N TRP A 234 -9.29 -16.65 -1.83
CA TRP A 234 -8.55 -17.59 -0.96
C TRP A 234 -9.42 -18.27 0.12
N GLY A 235 -10.43 -17.57 0.64
CA GLY A 235 -11.37 -18.16 1.60
C GLY A 235 -12.18 -19.32 1.02
N GLU A 236 -12.59 -19.22 -0.25
CA GLU A 236 -13.33 -20.28 -0.96
C GLU A 236 -12.40 -21.45 -1.33
N ILE A 237 -11.17 -21.17 -1.79
CA ILE A 237 -10.16 -22.19 -2.06
C ILE A 237 -9.92 -23.05 -0.83
N PHE A 238 -9.62 -22.43 0.30
CA PHE A 238 -9.32 -23.16 1.53
C PHE A 238 -10.55 -23.88 2.07
N ALA A 239 -11.76 -23.32 1.93
CA ALA A 239 -12.99 -24.05 2.23
C ALA A 239 -13.11 -25.31 1.35
N ALA A 240 -12.91 -25.19 0.04
CA ALA A 240 -12.99 -26.29 -0.90
C ALA A 240 -11.95 -27.39 -0.61
N LEU A 241 -10.71 -27.01 -0.29
CA LEU A 241 -9.66 -27.95 0.12
C LEU A 241 -10.09 -28.79 1.32
N LYS A 242 -10.79 -28.19 2.28
CA LYS A 242 -11.31 -28.91 3.45
C LYS A 242 -12.47 -29.85 3.08
N GLU A 243 -13.33 -29.45 2.16
CA GLU A 243 -14.45 -30.26 1.68
C GLU A 243 -14.03 -31.49 0.88
N ILE A 244 -13.02 -31.35 0.03
CA ILE A 244 -12.46 -32.49 -0.72
C ILE A 244 -11.52 -33.35 0.14
N GLY A 245 -11.28 -32.95 1.39
CA GLY A 245 -10.39 -33.68 2.31
C GLY A 245 -8.92 -33.60 1.91
N TYR A 246 -8.47 -32.50 1.30
CA TYR A 246 -7.09 -32.32 0.87
C TYR A 246 -6.13 -32.26 2.06
N SER A 247 -5.27 -33.26 2.15
CA SER A 247 -4.26 -33.39 3.21
C SER A 247 -2.83 -33.10 2.75
N GLY A 248 -2.64 -32.73 1.48
CA GLY A 248 -1.33 -32.46 0.92
C GLY A 248 -0.73 -31.13 1.37
N GLU A 249 0.49 -30.88 0.90
CA GLU A 249 1.24 -29.66 1.20
C GLU A 249 0.65 -28.45 0.44
N LEU A 250 0.81 -27.26 1.01
CA LEU A 250 0.40 -25.98 0.48
C LEU A 250 1.66 -25.26 0.01
N VAL A 251 2.06 -25.48 -1.24
CA VAL A 251 3.32 -24.94 -1.74
C VAL A 251 3.06 -23.61 -2.41
N PHE A 252 3.84 -22.63 -2.00
CA PHE A 252 3.89 -21.33 -2.63
C PHE A 252 4.86 -21.39 -3.80
N GLU A 253 4.42 -21.02 -4.99
CA GLU A 253 5.24 -20.98 -6.20
C GLU A 253 5.27 -19.55 -6.73
N ASP A 254 6.42 -18.88 -6.64
CA ASP A 254 6.59 -17.50 -7.10
C ASP A 254 8.03 -17.23 -7.55
N GLY A 255 8.18 -16.09 -8.20
CA GLY A 255 9.12 -15.09 -7.75
C GLY A 255 10.01 -14.57 -8.85
N ARG A 256 10.02 -15.26 -9.98
CA ARG A 256 10.94 -15.10 -11.12
C ARG A 256 12.37 -14.61 -10.78
N GLY A 257 12.86 -14.84 -9.57
CA GLY A 257 14.16 -14.36 -9.09
C GLY A 257 14.26 -12.86 -8.78
N GLU A 258 13.15 -12.12 -8.65
CA GLU A 258 13.13 -10.65 -8.47
C GLU A 258 13.50 -10.22 -7.04
N ASP A 259 12.85 -10.78 -6.00
CA ASP A 259 13.17 -10.54 -4.59
C ASP A 259 12.91 -11.80 -3.72
N PRO A 260 13.84 -12.77 -3.69
CA PRO A 260 13.64 -14.02 -2.95
C PRO A 260 13.41 -13.83 -1.45
N GLU A 261 13.97 -12.78 -0.85
CA GLU A 261 13.82 -12.53 0.59
C GLU A 261 12.41 -12.03 0.92
N GLN A 262 11.88 -11.11 0.13
CA GLN A 262 10.51 -10.64 0.26
C GLN A 262 9.51 -11.80 0.09
N TRP A 263 9.68 -12.61 -0.95
CA TRP A 263 8.81 -13.77 -1.19
C TRP A 263 8.84 -14.78 -0.05
N THR A 264 10.02 -15.03 0.51
CA THR A 264 10.19 -15.91 1.67
C THR A 264 9.47 -15.36 2.91
N ARG A 265 9.61 -14.05 3.20
CA ARG A 265 8.92 -13.40 4.32
C ARG A 265 7.40 -13.42 4.17
N MET A 266 6.90 -13.13 2.97
CA MET A 266 5.45 -13.10 2.69
C MET A 266 4.82 -14.49 2.79
N THR A 267 5.51 -15.51 2.26
CA THR A 267 5.11 -16.91 2.43
C THR A 267 5.00 -17.26 3.91
N ALA A 268 6.03 -16.97 4.71
CA ALA A 268 6.03 -17.25 6.15
C ALA A 268 4.88 -16.55 6.92
N ALA A 269 4.48 -15.36 6.48
CA ALA A 269 3.41 -14.58 7.12
C ALA A 269 1.98 -15.07 6.74
N PHE A 270 1.84 -15.79 5.62
CA PHE A 270 0.55 -16.20 5.06
C PHE A 270 -0.40 -16.91 6.06
N PRO A 271 0.03 -17.89 6.88
CA PRO A 271 -0.87 -18.61 7.79
C PRO A 271 -1.60 -17.70 8.78
N GLN A 272 -0.87 -16.74 9.36
CA GLN A 272 -1.43 -15.78 10.30
C GLN A 272 -2.30 -14.75 9.58
N ALA A 273 -1.86 -14.27 8.42
CA ALA A 273 -2.64 -13.34 7.60
C ALA A 273 -3.99 -13.95 7.17
N PHE A 274 -3.98 -15.21 6.74
CA PHE A 274 -5.17 -15.95 6.34
C PHE A 274 -6.17 -16.07 7.48
N VAL A 275 -5.73 -16.52 8.66
CA VAL A 275 -6.62 -16.66 9.83
C VAL A 275 -7.17 -15.33 10.29
N ARG A 276 -6.34 -14.28 10.33
CA ARG A 276 -6.82 -12.92 10.65
C ARG A 276 -7.93 -12.47 9.69
N LYS A 277 -7.73 -12.67 8.38
CA LYS A 277 -8.68 -12.25 7.34
C LYS A 277 -9.99 -13.06 7.38
N TYR A 278 -9.92 -14.37 7.59
CA TYR A 278 -11.08 -15.25 7.36
C TYR A 278 -11.71 -15.88 8.61
N ASN A 279 -11.04 -15.90 9.78
CA ASN A 279 -11.55 -16.61 10.97
C ASN A 279 -12.02 -15.72 12.14
N GLN A 280 -11.73 -14.42 12.17
CA GLN A 280 -12.09 -13.55 13.31
C GLN A 280 -13.61 -13.19 13.39
N ARG A 281 -14.45 -13.69 12.49
CA ARG A 281 -15.88 -13.31 12.37
C ARG A 281 -16.89 -14.05 13.26
N ARG A 282 -16.54 -14.84 14.30
CA ARG A 282 -17.54 -15.67 15.03
C ARG A 282 -17.58 -15.65 16.56
N GLY A 283 -17.04 -14.63 17.23
CA GLY A 283 -17.16 -14.45 18.70
C GLY A 283 -18.16 -13.38 19.15
N GLY A 284 -19.48 -13.61 19.01
CA GLY A 284 -20.58 -12.80 19.60
C GLY A 284 -20.88 -11.47 18.87
N GLN A 285 -22.10 -11.07 18.51
CA GLN A 285 -23.44 -11.35 19.02
C GLN A 285 -24.40 -11.76 17.89
N SER A 286 -25.43 -12.53 18.26
CA SER A 286 -26.53 -12.97 17.40
C SER A 286 -27.22 -11.79 16.70
N ARG A 287 -27.02 -11.66 15.38
CA ARG A 287 -27.92 -10.88 14.51
C ARG A 287 -28.91 -11.84 13.86
N VAL A 288 -30.19 -11.62 14.13
CA VAL A 288 -31.29 -12.19 13.35
C VAL A 288 -31.09 -11.74 11.90
N VAL A 289 -30.69 -12.66 11.03
CA VAL A 289 -30.62 -12.42 9.59
C VAL A 289 -32.05 -12.45 9.07
N ALA A 290 -32.66 -11.28 8.95
CA ALA A 290 -33.81 -11.12 8.07
C ALA A 290 -33.27 -11.16 6.63
N HIS A 291 -33.61 -12.22 5.90
CA HIS A 291 -33.46 -12.28 4.45
C HIS A 291 -34.26 -11.13 3.82
N HIS A 292 -33.58 -10.19 3.15
CA HIS A 292 -34.21 -9.27 2.21
C HIS A 292 -33.33 -9.03 0.97
N PRO A 293 -33.95 -8.73 -0.19
CA PRO A 293 -33.47 -9.13 -1.51
C PRO A 293 -32.58 -8.06 -2.17
N GLY A 294 -31.44 -8.47 -2.75
CA GLY A 294 -30.80 -7.80 -3.90
C GLY A 294 -30.41 -6.30 -3.80
N GLY A 295 -30.12 -5.76 -2.62
CA GLY A 295 -29.76 -4.34 -2.44
C GLY A 295 -28.31 -3.97 -2.81
N ILE A 296 -28.07 -2.69 -3.07
CA ILE A 296 -26.73 -2.10 -3.31
C ILE A 296 -25.86 -2.34 -2.08
N GLN A 297 -24.67 -2.94 -2.28
CA GLN A 297 -23.66 -3.15 -1.25
C GLN A 297 -22.50 -2.16 -1.42
N VAL A 298 -22.06 -1.57 -0.32
CA VAL A 298 -20.93 -0.63 -0.30
C VAL A 298 -19.94 -1.06 0.78
N ASN A 299 -18.65 -0.98 0.49
CA ASN A 299 -17.61 -1.29 1.46
C ASN A 299 -17.61 -0.27 2.61
N HIS A 300 -17.50 -0.76 3.85
CA HIS A 300 -17.23 0.04 5.04
C HIS A 300 -15.99 0.89 4.81
N ARG A 301 -16.04 2.16 5.24
CA ARG A 301 -15.03 3.20 4.96
C ARG A 301 -14.78 3.44 3.47
N GLY A 302 -15.72 3.04 2.62
CA GLY A 302 -15.76 3.36 1.19
C GLY A 302 -16.64 4.56 0.88
N LEU A 303 -16.70 4.89 -0.40
CA LEU A 303 -17.52 5.96 -0.97
C LEU A 303 -18.82 5.39 -1.53
N HIS A 304 -19.95 6.04 -1.24
CA HIS A 304 -21.23 5.79 -1.93
C HIS A 304 -21.73 7.07 -2.60
N GLU A 305 -22.32 6.94 -3.78
CA GLU A 305 -22.86 8.05 -4.55
C GLU A 305 -24.37 7.85 -4.79
N ILE A 306 -25.15 8.88 -4.47
CA ILE A 306 -26.57 8.97 -4.81
C ILE A 306 -26.69 9.83 -6.07
N GLU A 307 -27.39 9.32 -7.07
CA GLU A 307 -27.70 10.03 -8.30
C GLU A 307 -29.19 10.38 -8.36
N LEU A 308 -29.48 11.65 -8.61
CA LEU A 308 -30.82 12.17 -8.87
C LEU A 308 -30.83 12.86 -10.23
N LYS A 309 -31.96 12.79 -10.92
CA LYS A 309 -32.16 13.42 -12.23
C LYS A 309 -33.33 14.38 -12.17
N ALA A 310 -33.16 15.55 -12.76
CA ALA A 310 -34.25 16.50 -12.96
C ALA A 310 -34.42 16.79 -14.46
N SER A 311 -35.66 16.71 -14.94
CA SER A 311 -36.03 17.13 -16.29
C SER A 311 -36.18 18.64 -16.41
N SER A 312 -36.53 19.31 -15.31
CA SER A 312 -36.68 20.76 -15.23
C SER A 312 -35.31 21.45 -15.30
N LYS A 313 -35.15 22.37 -16.26
CA LYS A 313 -33.94 23.20 -16.37
C LYS A 313 -33.93 24.21 -15.21
N LEU A 314 -33.04 24.05 -14.25
CA LEU A 314 -32.71 25.12 -13.30
C LEU A 314 -32.15 26.31 -14.08
N ASN A 315 -32.51 27.53 -13.66
CA ASN A 315 -31.96 28.76 -14.24
C ASN A 315 -30.44 28.80 -14.04
N ASN A 316 -29.97 28.53 -12.82
CA ASN A 316 -28.56 28.30 -12.54
C ASN A 316 -28.36 27.11 -11.58
N PRO A 317 -27.99 25.91 -12.08
CA PRO A 317 -27.84 24.71 -11.25
C PRO A 317 -26.63 24.71 -10.31
N TYR A 318 -25.82 25.78 -10.30
CA TYR A 318 -24.66 25.91 -9.43
C TYR A 318 -24.93 26.83 -8.23
N PHE A 319 -25.60 27.95 -8.48
CA PHE A 319 -25.88 28.96 -7.46
C PHE A 319 -27.27 28.81 -6.82
N ASP A 320 -28.25 28.32 -7.60
CA ASP A 320 -29.64 28.17 -7.14
C ASP A 320 -29.95 26.76 -6.60
N LEU A 321 -28.96 25.86 -6.61
CA LEU A 321 -29.17 24.47 -6.18
C LEU A 321 -29.35 24.40 -4.66
N GLU A 322 -30.59 24.18 -4.24
CA GLU A 322 -30.90 23.64 -2.93
C GLU A 322 -31.15 22.14 -3.09
N LEU A 323 -30.12 21.33 -2.83
CA LEU A 323 -30.22 19.87 -2.74
C LEU A 323 -29.42 19.40 -1.54
N ARG A 324 -30.08 18.73 -0.60
CA ARG A 324 -29.46 18.10 0.57
C ARG A 324 -29.92 16.66 0.68
N ILE A 325 -28.99 15.76 1.01
CA ILE A 325 -29.30 14.36 1.31
C ILE A 325 -29.02 14.11 2.79
N THR A 326 -30.02 13.63 3.52
CA THR A 326 -29.83 13.13 4.88
C THR A 326 -29.71 11.62 4.84
N PHE A 327 -28.56 11.11 5.27
CA PHE A 327 -28.31 9.70 5.50
C PHE A 327 -28.60 9.35 6.97
N THR A 328 -29.35 8.28 7.18
CA THR A 328 -29.59 7.68 8.50
C THR A 328 -28.78 6.40 8.61
N ARG A 329 -27.86 6.36 9.58
CA ARG A 329 -27.01 5.21 9.90
C ARG A 329 -27.79 4.08 10.57
N PRO A 330 -27.22 2.86 10.68
CA PRO A 330 -27.87 1.73 11.33
C PRO A 330 -28.24 1.95 12.80
N ASP A 331 -27.54 2.85 13.49
CA ASP A 331 -27.79 3.23 14.89
C ASP A 331 -28.85 4.35 15.04
N GLY A 332 -29.38 4.85 13.92
CA GLY A 332 -30.37 5.93 13.88
C GLY A 332 -29.77 7.34 13.86
N SER A 333 -28.44 7.50 13.97
CA SER A 333 -27.80 8.81 13.82
C SER A 333 -27.93 9.31 12.38
N GLU A 334 -28.04 10.63 12.21
CA GLU A 334 -28.19 11.26 10.90
C GLU A 334 -26.97 12.11 10.53
N VAL A 335 -26.65 12.14 9.25
CA VAL A 335 -25.68 13.06 8.65
C VAL A 335 -26.30 13.66 7.39
N THR A 336 -26.25 14.98 7.27
CA THR A 336 -26.78 15.69 6.10
C THR A 336 -25.64 16.27 5.29
N VAL A 337 -25.69 16.06 3.98
CA VAL A 337 -24.70 16.58 3.03
C VAL A 337 -25.34 17.42 1.95
N ASP A 338 -24.58 18.36 1.41
CA ASP A 338 -24.94 19.10 0.21
C ASP A 338 -24.80 18.20 -1.03
N GLY A 339 -25.76 18.31 -1.94
CA GLY A 339 -25.66 17.77 -3.28
C GLY A 339 -24.98 18.74 -4.24
N PHE A 340 -24.55 18.24 -5.40
CA PHE A 340 -23.91 19.02 -6.44
C PHE A 340 -24.41 18.63 -7.83
N TYR A 341 -24.43 19.59 -8.76
CA TYR A 341 -24.79 19.34 -10.15
C TYR A 341 -23.59 18.83 -10.94
N ASP A 342 -23.75 17.75 -11.71
CA ASP A 342 -22.67 17.11 -12.47
C ASP A 342 -22.91 17.10 -13.99
N GLY A 343 -23.77 18.00 -14.47
CA GLY A 343 -24.05 18.17 -15.90
C GLY A 343 -25.22 17.31 -16.41
N ALA A 344 -25.73 17.65 -17.59
CA ALA A 344 -26.80 16.89 -18.28
C ALA A 344 -28.04 16.54 -17.43
N GLY A 345 -28.41 17.40 -16.48
CA GLY A 345 -29.56 17.16 -15.58
C GLY A 345 -29.28 16.15 -14.45
N LEU A 346 -28.02 15.75 -14.27
CA LEU A 346 -27.56 14.84 -13.21
C LEU A 346 -27.12 15.63 -11.98
N PHE A 347 -27.61 15.21 -10.81
CA PHE A 347 -27.26 15.75 -9.51
C PHE A 347 -26.81 14.61 -8.62
N LYS A 348 -25.80 14.88 -7.79
CA LYS A 348 -25.12 13.86 -7.00
C LYS A 348 -24.99 14.29 -5.55
N ALA A 349 -24.90 13.32 -4.66
CA ALA A 349 -24.47 13.51 -3.29
C ALA A 349 -23.68 12.28 -2.84
N ARG A 350 -22.66 12.48 -2.01
CA ARG A 350 -21.73 11.41 -1.65
C ARG A 350 -21.72 11.14 -0.15
N ALA A 351 -21.63 9.87 0.20
CA ALA A 351 -21.50 9.39 1.57
C ALA A 351 -20.16 8.70 1.81
N TYR A 352 -19.50 9.05 2.91
CA TYR A 352 -18.44 8.23 3.50
C TYR A 352 -19.08 7.20 4.42
N CYS A 353 -18.96 5.92 4.07
CA CYS A 353 -19.68 4.82 4.72
C CYS A 353 -18.99 4.39 6.03
N ASP A 354 -19.07 5.22 7.08
CA ASP A 354 -18.32 5.05 8.34
C ASP A 354 -18.83 3.92 9.27
N THR A 355 -20.01 3.36 9.02
CA THR A 355 -20.69 2.41 9.93
C THR A 355 -21.27 1.22 9.17
N VAL A 356 -20.98 -0.01 9.61
CA VAL A 356 -21.51 -1.24 8.99
C VAL A 356 -23.00 -1.45 9.30
N GLY A 357 -23.77 -1.78 8.28
CA GLY A 357 -25.19 -2.13 8.37
C GLY A 357 -26.06 -1.43 7.32
N SER A 358 -27.37 -1.47 7.53
CA SER A 358 -28.34 -0.86 6.61
C SER A 358 -28.44 0.65 6.81
N TRP A 359 -28.13 1.40 5.75
CA TRP A 359 -28.27 2.85 5.68
C TRP A 359 -29.53 3.21 4.91
N ARG A 360 -30.18 4.29 5.33
CA ARG A 360 -31.30 4.90 4.59
C ARG A 360 -30.91 6.31 4.19
N TRP A 361 -31.51 6.83 3.13
CA TRP A 361 -31.35 8.24 2.79
C TRP A 361 -32.67 8.86 2.34
N ARG A 362 -32.77 10.18 2.52
CA ARG A 362 -33.85 11.02 2.00
C ARG A 362 -33.28 12.30 1.40
N SER A 363 -33.89 12.81 0.34
CA SER A 363 -33.54 14.10 -0.25
C SER A 363 -34.48 15.22 0.17
N VAL A 364 -33.93 16.43 0.28
CA VAL A 364 -34.67 17.70 0.34
C VAL A 364 -34.16 18.56 -0.79
N SER A 365 -35.06 19.05 -1.64
CA SER A 365 -34.70 19.79 -2.84
C SER A 365 -35.71 20.88 -3.20
N GLY A 366 -35.22 22.01 -3.71
CA GLY A 366 -36.09 23.04 -4.34
C GLY A 366 -36.71 22.60 -5.67
N VAL A 367 -36.22 21.50 -6.25
CA VAL A 367 -36.73 20.89 -7.49
C VAL A 367 -37.61 19.69 -7.16
N THR A 368 -38.89 19.76 -7.54
CA THR A 368 -39.92 18.75 -7.22
C THR A 368 -39.53 17.33 -7.62
N GLU A 369 -38.88 17.11 -8.77
CA GLU A 369 -38.48 15.75 -9.18
C GLU A 369 -37.46 15.11 -8.23
N MET A 370 -36.66 15.94 -7.54
CA MET A 370 -35.59 15.50 -6.65
C MET A 370 -35.97 15.61 -5.16
N ASP A 371 -37.11 16.19 -4.82
CA ASP A 371 -37.54 16.38 -3.43
C ASP A 371 -38.23 15.12 -2.87
N GLY A 372 -37.96 14.79 -1.61
CA GLY A 372 -38.59 13.66 -0.92
C GLY A 372 -38.24 12.27 -1.48
N GLN A 373 -37.22 12.17 -2.33
CA GLN A 373 -36.71 10.88 -2.81
C GLN A 373 -36.05 10.13 -1.66
N THR A 374 -36.12 8.79 -1.68
CA THR A 374 -35.56 7.95 -0.61
C THR A 374 -34.91 6.69 -1.17
N GLY A 375 -34.02 6.10 -0.39
CA GLY A 375 -33.42 4.81 -0.74
C GLY A 375 -32.75 4.13 0.45
N VAL A 376 -32.26 2.91 0.19
CA VAL A 376 -31.58 2.07 1.18
C VAL A 376 -30.38 1.41 0.50
N PHE A 377 -29.25 1.33 1.20
CA PHE A 377 -28.09 0.54 0.80
C PHE A 377 -27.48 -0.15 2.02
N GLU A 378 -26.69 -1.19 1.79
CA GLU A 378 -26.04 -1.96 2.85
C GLU A 378 -24.53 -1.69 2.87
N VAL A 379 -24.02 -1.23 4.01
CA VAL A 379 -22.58 -1.08 4.23
C VAL A 379 -22.03 -2.38 4.81
N VAL A 380 -21.14 -3.04 4.07
CA VAL A 380 -20.54 -4.33 4.44
C VAL A 380 -19.10 -4.16 4.95
N PRO A 381 -18.61 -5.00 5.89
CA PRO A 381 -17.23 -4.88 6.38
C PRO A 381 -16.19 -4.98 5.27
N SER A 382 -15.14 -4.16 5.33
CA SER A 382 -14.03 -4.12 4.36
C SER A 382 -12.67 -4.07 5.07
N SER A 383 -11.58 -4.20 4.31
CA SER A 383 -10.21 -3.97 4.77
C SER A 383 -9.74 -2.51 4.63
N HIS A 384 -10.61 -1.61 4.18
CA HIS A 384 -10.22 -0.21 3.99
C HIS A 384 -9.79 0.42 5.32
N LYS A 385 -8.69 1.17 5.27
CA LYS A 385 -8.17 1.90 6.44
C LYS A 385 -9.08 3.08 6.80
N GLY A 386 -9.62 3.77 5.80
CA GLY A 386 -10.57 4.88 5.94
C GLY A 386 -9.91 6.25 6.04
N LYS A 387 -10.65 7.25 6.53
CA LYS A 387 -10.17 8.64 6.57
C LYS A 387 -9.03 8.82 7.54
N LEU A 388 -8.18 9.81 7.24
CA LEU A 388 -7.16 10.27 8.17
C LEU A 388 -7.79 11.09 9.30
N ARG A 389 -7.38 10.82 10.53
CA ARG A 389 -7.78 11.50 11.77
C ARG A 389 -6.56 11.89 12.58
N LYS A 390 -6.74 12.79 13.54
CA LYS A 390 -5.82 12.90 14.69
C LYS A 390 -5.88 11.59 15.48
N HIS A 391 -4.72 11.06 15.87
CA HIS A 391 -4.64 9.83 16.63
C HIS A 391 -5.30 10.04 18.01
N SER A 392 -6.13 9.09 18.44
CA SER A 392 -6.97 9.24 19.63
C SER A 392 -6.18 9.28 20.94
N GLU A 393 -5.04 8.60 20.98
CA GLU A 393 -4.14 8.55 22.14
C GLU A 393 -3.01 9.59 22.11
N ASP A 394 -2.76 10.21 20.95
CA ASP A 394 -1.72 11.23 20.76
C ASP A 394 -2.15 12.19 19.65
N SER A 395 -2.75 13.32 20.01
CA SER A 395 -3.29 14.27 19.04
C SER A 395 -2.23 14.88 18.11
N ARG A 396 -0.95 14.69 18.40
CA ARG A 396 0.18 15.16 17.58
C ARG A 396 0.57 14.17 16.49
N GLN A 397 -0.06 12.99 16.46
CA GLN A 397 0.10 11.96 15.44
C GLN A 397 -1.21 11.78 14.66
N PHE A 398 -1.11 11.07 13.54
CA PHE A 398 -2.26 10.72 12.72
C PHE A 398 -2.59 9.23 12.80
N ALA A 399 -3.85 8.90 12.59
CA ALA A 399 -4.33 7.53 12.41
C ALA A 399 -5.34 7.46 11.26
N TYR A 400 -5.48 6.31 10.64
CA TYR A 400 -6.64 6.02 9.82
C TYR A 400 -7.87 5.69 10.70
N ASP A 401 -9.08 5.75 10.14
CA ASP A 401 -10.34 5.39 10.83
C ASP A 401 -10.41 3.92 11.31
N ASN A 402 -9.47 3.07 10.92
CA ASN A 402 -9.30 1.72 11.46
C ASN A 402 -8.41 1.65 12.71
N GLY A 403 -7.79 2.75 13.11
CA GLY A 403 -6.87 2.84 14.22
C GLY A 403 -5.40 2.63 13.84
N ASP A 404 -5.09 2.25 12.60
CA ASP A 404 -3.71 2.11 12.16
C ASP A 404 -3.01 3.47 12.21
N TRP A 405 -1.81 3.51 12.76
CA TRP A 405 -0.96 4.70 12.74
C TRP A 405 -0.62 5.08 11.28
N PHE A 406 -0.65 6.38 11.01
CA PHE A 406 -0.28 6.92 9.71
C PHE A 406 1.14 7.48 9.75
N LEU A 407 2.08 6.75 9.14
CA LEU A 407 3.42 7.25 8.87
C LEU A 407 3.34 8.27 7.72
N HIS A 408 3.44 9.56 8.05
CA HIS A 408 3.36 10.62 7.07
C HIS A 408 4.71 10.86 6.36
N ILE A 409 4.79 10.46 5.09
CA ILE A 409 5.88 10.78 4.16
C ILE A 409 5.24 11.54 3.00
N GLY A 410 5.45 12.85 2.94
CA GLY A 410 4.77 13.71 1.96
C GLY A 410 5.53 13.87 0.65
N ASP A 411 4.79 14.07 -0.44
CA ASP A 411 5.27 14.58 -1.73
C ASP A 411 4.47 15.82 -2.18
N THR A 412 5.03 16.55 -3.13
CA THR A 412 4.50 17.78 -3.72
C THR A 412 4.18 17.59 -5.20
N GLY A 413 2.95 17.16 -5.47
CA GLY A 413 2.37 17.04 -6.81
C GLY A 413 1.37 18.14 -7.09
N TYR A 414 1.80 19.41 -7.09
CA TYR A 414 0.90 20.56 -7.11
C TYR A 414 -0.17 20.47 -8.21
N ARG A 415 0.20 20.01 -9.41
CA ARG A 415 -0.67 19.90 -10.58
C ARG A 415 -1.26 18.51 -10.82
N TYR A 416 -1.19 17.59 -9.83
CA TYR A 416 -1.70 16.23 -9.99
C TYR A 416 -3.12 16.17 -10.56
N VAL A 417 -4.01 17.07 -10.13
CA VAL A 417 -5.41 17.07 -10.59
C VAL A 417 -5.66 17.91 -11.85
N THR A 418 -4.62 18.53 -12.43
CA THR A 418 -4.76 19.43 -13.59
C THR A 418 -4.80 18.67 -14.91
N ASP A 419 -5.86 18.88 -15.70
CA ASP A 419 -6.12 18.21 -16.99
C ASP A 419 -4.99 18.30 -18.04
N THR A 420 -4.11 19.29 -17.93
CA THR A 420 -2.97 19.48 -18.85
C THR A 420 -1.76 18.61 -18.53
N GLU A 421 -1.78 17.83 -17.45
CA GLU A 421 -0.66 16.97 -17.05
C GLU A 421 -0.86 15.56 -17.63
N PRO A 422 -0.06 15.14 -18.63
CA PRO A 422 -0.27 13.86 -19.31
C PRO A 422 0.27 12.65 -18.55
N GLU A 423 1.26 12.85 -17.67
CA GLU A 423 1.95 11.76 -16.95
C GLU A 423 1.44 11.59 -15.50
N TRP A 424 0.23 12.06 -15.20
CA TRP A 424 -0.35 12.03 -13.86
C TRP A 424 -0.51 10.61 -13.28
N GLN A 425 -0.76 9.60 -14.12
CA GLN A 425 -0.85 8.18 -13.69
C GLN A 425 0.52 7.67 -13.25
N ALA A 426 1.52 7.79 -14.12
CA ALA A 426 2.90 7.39 -13.83
C ALA A 426 3.41 8.08 -12.56
N TYR A 427 3.11 9.37 -12.39
CA TYR A 427 3.42 10.11 -11.17
C TYR A 427 2.84 9.43 -9.92
N ILE A 428 1.53 9.21 -9.84
CA ILE A 428 0.92 8.72 -8.59
C ILE A 428 1.30 7.26 -8.30
N ASP A 429 1.39 6.43 -9.34
CA ASP A 429 1.77 5.02 -9.20
C ASP A 429 3.20 4.89 -8.65
N GLN A 430 4.14 5.68 -9.19
CA GLN A 430 5.52 5.65 -8.75
C GLN A 430 5.73 6.42 -7.44
N ALA A 431 4.91 7.43 -7.13
CA ALA A 431 4.96 8.09 -5.84
C ALA A 431 4.56 7.12 -4.71
N ALA A 432 3.47 6.35 -4.90
CA ALA A 432 3.10 5.30 -3.96
C ALA A 432 4.22 4.25 -3.81
N GLN A 433 4.81 3.81 -4.93
CA GLN A 433 5.93 2.86 -4.94
C GLN A 433 7.17 3.40 -4.20
N ALA A 434 7.48 4.69 -4.31
CA ALA A 434 8.57 5.34 -3.58
C ALA A 434 8.32 5.49 -2.07
N GLY A 435 7.12 5.12 -1.59
CA GLY A 435 6.75 5.16 -0.18
C GLY A 435 6.10 6.47 0.26
N PHE A 436 5.63 7.31 -0.66
CA PHE A 436 4.85 8.49 -0.29
C PHE A 436 3.46 8.09 0.20
N THR A 437 3.03 8.68 1.33
CA THR A 437 1.71 8.44 1.93
C THR A 437 0.82 9.67 1.90
N LYS A 438 1.36 10.83 1.53
CA LYS A 438 0.58 12.06 1.34
C LYS A 438 1.04 12.81 0.09
N VAL A 439 0.12 13.32 -0.72
CA VAL A 439 0.39 14.25 -1.82
C VAL A 439 -0.35 15.56 -1.58
N ARG A 440 0.32 16.70 -1.75
CA ARG A 440 -0.36 18.02 -1.81
C ARG A 440 -0.60 18.45 -3.25
N THR A 441 -1.81 18.91 -3.56
CA THR A 441 -2.21 19.35 -4.91
C THR A 441 -3.23 20.48 -4.86
N TRP A 442 -3.16 21.41 -5.79
CA TRP A 442 -4.11 22.52 -5.92
C TRP A 442 -5.04 22.35 -7.10
N PHE A 443 -6.09 23.16 -7.15
CA PHE A 443 -7.01 23.17 -8.29
C PHE A 443 -6.58 24.09 -9.43
N CYS A 444 -5.52 24.87 -9.25
CA CYS A 444 -5.04 25.82 -10.26
C CYS A 444 -4.52 25.10 -11.53
N ARG A 445 -4.95 25.56 -12.71
CA ARG A 445 -4.31 25.19 -13.99
C ARG A 445 -3.11 26.09 -14.31
N GLY A 446 -3.12 27.35 -13.89
CA GLY A 446 -1.95 28.23 -13.85
C GLY A 446 -1.28 28.20 -12.48
N ARG A 447 -0.14 28.87 -12.31
CA ARG A 447 0.34 29.19 -10.96
C ARG A 447 -0.46 30.40 -10.46
N SER A 448 -1.14 30.27 -9.31
CA SER A 448 -1.90 31.36 -8.67
C SER A 448 -3.19 31.80 -9.36
N ASP A 449 -3.82 30.92 -10.15
CA ASP A 449 -5.10 31.23 -10.82
C ASP A 449 -6.04 30.02 -10.77
N VAL A 450 -7.21 30.22 -10.16
CA VAL A 450 -8.28 29.21 -10.11
C VAL A 450 -9.42 29.48 -11.09
N GLN A 451 -9.27 30.45 -12.01
CA GLN A 451 -10.29 30.75 -13.02
C GLN A 451 -10.73 29.53 -13.84
N VAL A 452 -9.85 28.53 -14.00
CA VAL A 452 -10.16 27.25 -14.67
C VAL A 452 -11.36 26.51 -14.05
N LEU A 453 -11.71 26.77 -12.79
CA LEU A 453 -12.85 26.16 -12.11
C LEU A 453 -14.21 26.67 -12.62
N PHE A 454 -14.21 27.77 -13.37
CA PHE A 454 -15.40 28.46 -13.83
C PHE A 454 -15.51 28.50 -15.36
N ALA A 455 -16.72 28.75 -15.84
CA ALA A 455 -16.92 29.31 -17.17
C ALA A 455 -16.28 30.71 -17.26
N GLU A 456 -16.02 31.19 -18.48
CA GLU A 456 -15.31 32.45 -18.75
C GLU A 456 -15.91 33.65 -18.01
N ASP A 457 -17.24 33.74 -17.94
CA ASP A 457 -17.98 34.82 -17.28
C ASP A 457 -18.24 34.59 -15.77
N ARG A 458 -17.76 33.47 -15.22
CA ARG A 458 -17.93 33.05 -13.81
C ARG A 458 -19.38 32.87 -13.35
N THR A 459 -20.34 32.77 -14.28
CA THR A 459 -21.76 32.49 -13.96
C THR A 459 -22.05 30.99 -13.84
N ALA A 460 -21.09 30.14 -14.18
CA ALA A 460 -21.18 28.69 -14.13
C ALA A 460 -19.82 28.05 -13.78
N LEU A 461 -19.82 26.77 -13.41
CA LEU A 461 -18.61 25.98 -13.21
C LEU A 461 -18.12 25.35 -14.52
N ASN A 462 -16.81 25.18 -14.66
CA ASN A 462 -16.19 24.37 -15.71
C ASN A 462 -16.30 22.88 -15.35
N LEU A 463 -17.47 22.29 -15.55
CA LEU A 463 -17.77 20.90 -15.18
C LEU A 463 -16.74 19.87 -15.68
N PRO A 464 -16.27 19.91 -16.95
CA PRO A 464 -15.25 18.99 -17.41
C PRO A 464 -13.98 18.98 -16.56
N TYR A 465 -13.54 20.14 -16.06
CA TYR A 465 -12.36 20.21 -15.20
C TYR A 465 -12.62 19.65 -13.79
N TRP A 466 -13.79 19.92 -13.20
CA TRP A 466 -14.18 19.29 -11.93
C TRP A 466 -14.30 17.77 -12.03
N GLN A 467 -14.81 17.26 -13.16
CA GLN A 467 -14.88 15.84 -13.46
C GLN A 467 -13.49 15.22 -13.66
N GLU A 468 -12.53 15.97 -14.18
CA GLU A 468 -11.14 15.51 -14.26
C GLU A 468 -10.49 15.36 -12.88
N ILE A 469 -10.71 16.31 -11.97
CA ILE A 469 -10.27 16.19 -10.56
C ILE A 469 -10.86 14.92 -9.95
N ASP A 470 -12.16 14.69 -10.15
CA ASP A 470 -12.89 13.51 -9.69
C ASP A 470 -12.27 12.21 -10.19
N ARG A 471 -11.98 12.15 -11.50
CA ARG A 471 -11.41 10.98 -12.17
C ARG A 471 -10.05 10.61 -11.59
N ARG A 472 -9.20 11.60 -11.33
CA ARG A 472 -7.85 11.37 -10.79
C ARG A 472 -7.87 10.97 -9.32
N LEU A 473 -8.69 11.62 -8.49
CA LEU A 473 -8.86 11.23 -7.09
C LEU A 473 -9.49 9.83 -6.94
N THR A 474 -10.41 9.46 -7.83
CA THR A 474 -11.00 8.11 -7.89
C THR A 474 -9.94 7.08 -8.25
N TYR A 475 -9.15 7.32 -9.30
CA TYR A 475 -8.03 6.44 -9.67
C TYR A 475 -7.09 6.22 -8.49
N ALA A 476 -6.67 7.28 -7.80
CA ALA A 476 -5.78 7.16 -6.66
C ALA A 476 -6.42 6.47 -5.46
N LEU A 477 -7.73 6.64 -5.21
CA LEU A 477 -8.44 5.91 -4.16
C LEU A 477 -8.50 4.40 -4.47
N GLU A 478 -8.76 4.05 -5.73
CA GLU A 478 -8.90 2.65 -6.17
C GLU A 478 -7.56 1.90 -6.17
N HIS A 479 -6.49 2.55 -6.61
CA HIS A 479 -5.18 1.91 -6.80
C HIS A 479 -4.22 2.15 -5.62
N HIS A 480 -4.34 3.31 -4.96
CA HIS A 480 -3.43 3.74 -3.89
C HIS A 480 -4.19 4.31 -2.67
N PRO A 481 -5.13 3.57 -2.06
CA PRO A 481 -5.99 4.07 -0.99
C PRO A 481 -5.25 4.53 0.27
N HIS A 482 -3.96 4.22 0.39
CA HIS A 482 -3.08 4.62 1.48
C HIS A 482 -2.51 6.04 1.30
N VAL A 483 -2.54 6.59 0.08
CA VAL A 483 -2.05 7.94 -0.24
C VAL A 483 -3.13 8.99 0.00
N ILE A 484 -2.90 9.87 0.97
CA ILE A 484 -3.82 10.96 1.34
C ILE A 484 -3.54 12.21 0.49
N PHE A 485 -4.57 12.79 -0.11
CA PHE A 485 -4.48 14.03 -0.87
C PHE A 485 -4.85 15.24 -0.02
N LYS A 486 -3.88 16.14 0.18
CA LYS A 486 -4.11 17.50 0.68
C LYS A 486 -4.54 18.38 -0.48
N LEU A 487 -5.84 18.61 -0.61
CA LEU A 487 -6.43 19.44 -1.67
C LEU A 487 -6.37 20.92 -1.27
N ILE A 488 -5.93 21.75 -2.21
CA ILE A 488 -5.75 23.20 -2.02
C ILE A 488 -6.66 23.98 -2.98
N PRO A 489 -7.94 24.23 -2.63
CA PRO A 489 -8.93 24.74 -3.58
C PRO A 489 -8.59 26.13 -4.15
N TYR A 490 -7.97 27.00 -3.34
CA TYR A 490 -7.62 28.36 -3.74
C TYR A 490 -6.15 28.49 -4.19
N GLY A 491 -5.34 27.43 -4.07
CA GLY A 491 -3.91 27.45 -4.39
C GLY A 491 -3.21 28.73 -3.92
N GLU A 492 -2.49 29.38 -4.84
CA GLU A 492 -1.79 30.65 -4.61
C GLU A 492 -2.61 31.89 -5.06
N ASP A 493 -3.91 31.78 -5.29
CA ASP A 493 -4.75 32.83 -5.87
C ASP A 493 -5.21 33.86 -4.81
N THR A 494 -4.40 34.92 -4.62
CA THR A 494 -4.73 36.00 -3.67
C THR A 494 -5.96 36.79 -4.08
N GLU A 495 -6.20 36.99 -5.37
CA GLU A 495 -7.36 37.76 -5.82
C GLU A 495 -8.66 37.03 -5.47
N GLU A 496 -8.70 35.72 -5.68
CA GLU A 496 -9.86 34.91 -5.36
C GLU A 496 -10.12 34.86 -3.83
N ILE A 497 -9.08 34.78 -3.01
CA ILE A 497 -9.22 34.87 -1.55
C ILE A 497 -9.78 36.25 -1.14
N ASN A 498 -9.35 37.33 -1.79
CA ASN A 498 -9.87 38.67 -1.51
C ASN A 498 -11.32 38.84 -1.98
N ARG A 499 -11.73 38.20 -3.09
CA ARG A 499 -13.13 38.13 -3.52
C ARG A 499 -14.00 37.36 -2.51
N TYR A 500 -13.49 36.27 -1.94
CA TYR A 500 -14.16 35.55 -0.85
C TYR A 500 -14.43 36.46 0.36
N ALA A 501 -13.46 37.32 0.72
CA ALA A 501 -13.62 38.29 1.80
C ALA A 501 -14.81 39.24 1.56
N ALA A 502 -15.06 39.58 0.29
CA ALA A 502 -16.15 40.42 -0.17
C ALA A 502 -17.47 39.67 -0.43
N ASP A 503 -17.59 38.41 0.04
CA ASP A 503 -18.79 37.57 -0.14
C ASP A 503 -19.14 37.32 -1.63
N ASP A 504 -18.12 37.28 -2.50
CA ASP A 504 -18.34 36.93 -3.91
C ASP A 504 -18.96 35.52 -4.01
N PRO A 505 -20.13 35.37 -4.67
CA PRO A 505 -20.79 34.08 -4.77
C PRO A 505 -19.94 33.01 -5.43
N ALA A 506 -19.16 33.36 -6.47
CA ALA A 506 -18.34 32.39 -7.20
C ALA A 506 -17.16 31.92 -6.32
N SER A 507 -16.52 32.84 -5.60
CA SER A 507 -15.45 32.50 -4.65
C SER A 507 -15.92 31.59 -3.53
N THR A 508 -17.11 31.83 -2.96
CA THR A 508 -17.67 30.95 -1.92
C THR A 508 -18.11 29.60 -2.46
N LEU A 509 -18.54 29.55 -3.73
CA LEU A 509 -18.94 28.32 -4.40
C LEU A 509 -17.80 27.32 -4.56
N ILE A 510 -16.54 27.76 -4.75
CA ILE A 510 -15.37 26.85 -4.88
C ILE A 510 -15.31 25.87 -3.71
N ALA A 511 -15.25 26.36 -2.48
CA ALA A 511 -15.15 25.51 -1.29
C ALA A 511 -16.41 24.66 -1.10
N ARG A 512 -17.60 25.25 -1.28
CA ARG A 512 -18.88 24.53 -1.12
C ARG A 512 -18.98 23.36 -2.10
N TYR A 513 -18.69 23.61 -3.37
CA TYR A 513 -18.76 22.59 -4.43
C TYR A 513 -17.67 21.52 -4.25
N ALA A 514 -16.45 21.92 -3.86
CA ALA A 514 -15.37 20.99 -3.55
C ALA A 514 -15.71 20.06 -2.37
N GLN A 515 -16.28 20.60 -1.27
CA GLN A 515 -16.68 19.78 -0.11
C GLN A 515 -17.83 18.83 -0.45
N ALA A 516 -18.87 19.31 -1.14
CA ALA A 516 -19.97 18.46 -1.58
C ALA A 516 -19.50 17.29 -2.48
N ARG A 517 -18.50 17.55 -3.33
CA ARG A 517 -17.96 16.57 -4.27
C ARG A 517 -16.92 15.63 -3.65
N PHE A 518 -16.02 16.13 -2.80
CA PHE A 518 -14.82 15.38 -2.41
C PHE A 518 -14.70 15.08 -0.91
N SER A 519 -15.45 15.73 0.00
CA SER A 519 -15.32 15.45 1.44
C SER A 519 -15.67 14.00 1.80
N ALA A 520 -16.42 13.26 0.98
CA ALA A 520 -16.70 11.85 1.23
C ALA A 520 -15.54 10.90 0.89
N PHE A 521 -14.53 11.35 0.13
CA PHE A 521 -13.38 10.52 -0.25
C PHE A 521 -12.56 10.14 0.99
N PRO A 522 -12.25 8.85 1.21
CA PRO A 522 -11.45 8.42 2.36
C PRO A 522 -10.04 9.04 2.36
N ASN A 523 -9.48 9.32 1.20
CA ASN A 523 -8.10 9.75 1.03
C ASN A 523 -7.96 11.26 0.77
N VAL A 524 -8.80 12.11 1.37
CA VAL A 524 -8.75 13.58 1.19
C VAL A 524 -8.61 14.28 2.54
N ILE A 525 -7.82 15.35 2.58
CA ILE A 525 -7.79 16.41 3.60
C ILE A 525 -7.75 17.79 2.92
N TRP A 526 -8.10 18.85 3.66
CA TRP A 526 -8.22 20.21 3.12
C TRP A 526 -7.09 21.12 3.56
N CYS A 527 -6.61 21.95 2.64
CA CYS A 527 -5.77 23.10 2.92
C CYS A 527 -6.35 24.31 2.19
N ILE A 528 -6.70 25.38 2.90
CA ILE A 528 -7.46 26.50 2.30
C ILE A 528 -6.68 27.13 1.14
N SER A 529 -5.44 27.57 1.40
CA SER A 529 -4.60 28.26 0.43
C SER A 529 -3.12 27.88 0.59
N ASN A 530 -2.29 28.34 -0.34
CA ASN A 530 -0.86 28.09 -0.45
C ASN A 530 -0.02 29.38 -0.48
N ASP A 531 1.14 29.36 0.16
CA ASP A 531 2.19 30.40 0.08
C ASP A 531 1.63 31.84 0.24
N ARG A 532 0.66 32.06 1.13
CA ARG A 532 0.09 33.39 1.43
C ARG A 532 0.75 34.02 2.66
N GLU A 533 0.92 35.33 2.64
CA GLU A 533 1.37 36.10 3.81
C GLU A 533 0.14 36.56 4.62
N ILE A 534 0.03 36.10 5.86
CA ILE A 534 -1.12 36.45 6.73
C ILE A 534 -0.85 37.78 7.43
N VAL A 535 -1.78 38.72 7.30
CA VAL A 535 -1.70 40.06 7.93
C VAL A 535 -2.98 40.41 8.69
N THR A 536 -2.87 41.22 9.75
CA THR A 536 -4.04 41.65 10.55
C THR A 536 -4.61 42.98 10.08
N HIS A 537 -3.76 44.00 9.88
CA HIS A 537 -4.23 45.38 9.61
C HIS A 537 -3.56 46.04 8.39
N ASN A 538 -2.62 45.34 7.75
CA ASN A 538 -1.84 45.92 6.66
C ASN A 538 -2.65 45.99 5.36
N GLN A 539 -2.27 46.91 4.47
CA GLN A 539 -2.80 46.94 3.11
C GLN A 539 -2.47 45.63 2.37
N LEU A 540 -3.45 45.15 1.61
CA LEU A 540 -3.33 43.97 0.77
C LEU A 540 -2.56 44.30 -0.50
N GLU A 541 -1.36 43.73 -0.63
CA GLU A 541 -0.52 43.79 -1.83
C GLU A 541 0.20 42.45 -2.01
N GLY A 542 0.50 42.10 -3.27
CA GLY A 542 1.20 40.86 -3.60
C GLY A 542 0.48 39.61 -3.07
N ARG A 543 1.16 38.82 -2.24
CA ARG A 543 0.64 37.56 -1.67
C ARG A 543 -0.07 37.72 -0.32
N ARG A 544 -0.30 38.95 0.15
CA ARG A 544 -0.90 39.22 1.46
C ARG A 544 -2.40 38.96 1.44
N VAL A 545 -2.89 38.33 2.51
CA VAL A 545 -4.31 38.11 2.77
C VAL A 545 -4.60 38.37 4.25
N HIS A 546 -5.81 38.83 4.57
CA HIS A 546 -6.17 39.09 5.96
C HIS A 546 -6.36 37.79 6.75
N TYR A 547 -5.90 37.79 8.00
CA TYR A 547 -6.17 36.74 8.99
C TYR A 547 -7.67 36.42 9.07
N ASP A 548 -8.51 37.44 9.20
CA ASP A 548 -9.96 37.30 9.32
C ASP A 548 -10.60 36.65 8.09
N THR A 549 -10.02 36.86 6.90
CA THR A 549 -10.49 36.20 5.67
C THR A 549 -10.27 34.70 5.73
N ILE A 550 -9.08 34.25 6.10
CA ILE A 550 -8.79 32.82 6.23
C ILE A 550 -9.59 32.19 7.38
N CYS A 551 -9.73 32.88 8.52
CA CYS A 551 -10.57 32.39 9.63
C CYS A 551 -12.07 32.35 9.26
N LYS A 552 -12.56 33.25 8.41
CA LYS A 552 -13.90 33.15 7.84
C LYS A 552 -14.01 31.88 7.01
N MET A 553 -13.13 31.70 6.01
CA MET A 553 -13.10 30.52 5.14
C MET A 553 -13.01 29.20 5.92
N GLY A 554 -12.15 29.15 6.93
CA GLY A 554 -11.94 27.97 7.77
C GLY A 554 -13.17 27.59 8.58
N ARG A 555 -13.81 28.57 9.26
CA ARG A 555 -15.09 28.35 9.96
C ARG A 555 -16.19 27.90 9.02
N ASP A 556 -16.25 28.51 7.84
CA ASP A 556 -17.19 28.22 6.78
C ASP A 556 -17.06 26.78 6.25
N MET A 557 -15.83 26.32 6.02
CA MET A 557 -15.56 24.93 5.61
C MET A 557 -15.83 23.95 6.75
N ALA A 558 -15.39 24.25 7.98
CA ALA A 558 -15.62 23.40 9.14
C ALA A 558 -17.12 23.21 9.44
N ALA A 559 -17.93 24.26 9.31
CA ALA A 559 -19.38 24.19 9.53
C ALA A 559 -20.12 23.31 8.51
N ARG A 560 -19.53 23.08 7.32
CA ARG A 560 -20.12 22.28 6.24
C ARG A 560 -19.57 20.85 6.17
N GLU A 561 -18.52 20.53 6.91
CA GLU A 561 -17.83 19.24 6.81
C GLU A 561 -18.65 18.11 7.49
N PRO A 562 -19.18 17.12 6.74
CA PRO A 562 -20.06 16.11 7.31
C PRO A 562 -19.31 14.85 7.79
N TRP A 563 -18.06 14.65 7.35
CA TRP A 563 -17.34 13.40 7.51
C TRP A 563 -16.10 13.53 8.40
N GLY A 564 -15.86 14.73 8.95
CA GLY A 564 -14.71 15.07 9.79
C GLY A 564 -13.37 15.08 9.04
N THR A 565 -13.39 15.47 7.77
CA THR A 565 -12.18 15.68 6.96
C THR A 565 -11.32 16.80 7.56
N LEU A 566 -10.04 16.52 7.83
CA LEU A 566 -9.11 17.46 8.48
C LEU A 566 -8.88 18.72 7.63
N LEU A 567 -8.71 19.87 8.29
CA LEU A 567 -8.55 21.18 7.65
C LEU A 567 -7.29 21.92 8.15
N THR A 568 -6.61 22.63 7.25
CA THR A 568 -5.44 23.49 7.55
C THR A 568 -5.35 24.66 6.57
N ASN A 569 -4.30 25.47 6.69
CA ASN A 569 -3.87 26.44 5.70
C ASN A 569 -2.35 26.37 5.50
N HIS A 570 -1.80 26.86 4.38
CA HIS A 570 -0.35 26.95 4.19
C HIS A 570 0.07 28.41 3.98
N GLN A 571 1.09 28.84 4.73
CA GLN A 571 1.58 30.22 4.77
C GLN A 571 2.93 30.31 4.07
N CYS A 572 3.34 31.51 3.68
CA CYS A 572 4.60 31.68 2.99
C CYS A 572 5.81 31.43 3.90
N ARG A 573 6.86 30.92 3.26
CA ARG A 573 8.15 30.61 3.89
C ARG A 573 8.62 31.66 4.90
N PHE A 574 9.09 31.18 6.06
CA PHE A 574 9.60 31.99 7.18
C PHE A 574 8.57 32.86 7.91
N LYS A 575 7.27 32.73 7.61
CA LYS A 575 6.22 33.43 8.37
C LYS A 575 5.60 32.59 9.49
N GLY A 576 5.86 31.28 9.50
CA GLY A 576 5.30 30.37 10.49
C GLY A 576 3.83 30.05 10.25
N TYR A 577 3.08 29.79 11.33
CA TYR A 577 1.67 29.40 11.28
C TYR A 577 0.81 30.21 12.24
N SER A 578 -0.01 31.10 11.69
CA SER A 578 -0.91 32.01 12.42
C SER A 578 -2.12 31.36 13.10
N PHE A 579 -2.50 30.11 12.77
CA PHE A 579 -3.81 29.54 13.13
C PHE A 579 -3.72 28.40 14.16
N VAL A 580 -2.70 28.41 15.02
CA VAL A 580 -2.50 27.37 16.04
C VAL A 580 -3.69 27.26 17.00
N ASP A 581 -4.28 28.39 17.37
CA ASP A 581 -5.37 28.46 18.35
C ASP A 581 -6.77 28.46 17.71
N GLU A 582 -6.86 28.36 16.38
CA GLU A 582 -8.12 28.42 15.67
C GLU A 582 -8.84 27.07 15.68
N PRO A 583 -10.09 26.97 16.18
CA PRO A 583 -10.79 25.69 16.33
C PRO A 583 -11.04 24.90 15.04
N TRP A 584 -10.99 25.55 13.89
CA TRP A 584 -11.15 24.93 12.58
C TRP A 584 -9.85 24.35 12.02
N SER A 585 -8.70 24.66 12.62
CA SER A 585 -7.38 24.23 12.15
C SER A 585 -6.96 22.94 12.85
N ASP A 586 -6.94 21.82 12.12
CA ASP A 586 -6.59 20.50 12.64
C ASP A 586 -5.10 20.16 12.53
N ILE A 587 -4.35 20.90 11.70
CA ILE A 587 -2.97 20.59 11.35
C ILE A 587 -2.18 21.91 11.29
N ILE A 588 -0.99 21.93 11.88
CA ILE A 588 -0.03 23.02 11.73
C ILE A 588 0.85 22.73 10.52
N THR A 589 0.68 23.50 9.45
CA THR A 589 1.43 23.34 8.19
C THR A 589 2.45 24.47 8.03
N LEU A 590 3.71 24.11 7.85
CA LEU A 590 4.85 25.03 7.83
C LEU A 590 5.61 24.96 6.50
N GLU A 591 6.32 26.04 6.20
CA GLU A 591 7.26 26.14 5.09
C GLU A 591 8.50 26.88 5.56
N ASP A 592 9.67 26.27 5.43
CA ASP A 592 10.96 26.85 5.82
C ASP A 592 12.08 26.36 4.86
N LEU A 593 13.35 26.45 5.26
CA LEU A 593 14.49 25.82 4.58
C LEU A 593 15.43 25.21 5.62
N ASP A 594 16.13 24.16 5.19
CA ASP A 594 17.22 23.54 5.95
C ASP A 594 16.77 22.99 7.32
N GLN A 595 15.50 22.57 7.46
CA GLN A 595 14.96 22.03 8.72
C GLN A 595 15.39 20.58 8.99
N VAL A 596 16.64 20.27 8.69
CA VAL A 596 17.25 18.95 8.90
C VAL A 596 17.60 18.66 10.37
N GLY A 597 17.34 19.60 11.28
CA GLY A 597 17.29 19.40 12.75
C GLY A 597 15.86 19.43 13.33
N GLY A 598 14.86 19.80 12.52
CA GLY A 598 13.44 19.89 12.89
C GLY A 598 13.10 21.01 13.88
N GLU A 599 13.86 22.09 13.90
CA GLU A 599 13.75 23.21 14.84
C GLU A 599 12.38 23.87 14.80
N ILE A 600 11.86 24.15 13.59
CA ILE A 600 10.54 24.76 13.44
C ILE A 600 9.42 23.83 13.92
N ILE A 601 9.58 22.52 13.73
CA ILE A 601 8.61 21.53 14.24
C ILE A 601 8.58 21.59 15.77
N LEU A 602 9.74 21.60 16.42
CA LEU A 602 9.84 21.71 17.88
C LEU A 602 9.30 23.05 18.40
N GLU A 603 9.48 24.14 17.65
CA GLU A 603 8.91 25.45 18.00
C GLU A 603 7.37 25.37 18.04
N TYR A 604 6.73 24.83 17.00
CA TYR A 604 5.27 24.78 16.91
C TYR A 604 4.64 23.71 17.81
N ARG A 605 5.34 22.62 18.10
CA ARG A 605 4.92 21.63 19.12
C ARG A 605 4.85 22.22 20.53
N LYS A 606 5.52 23.34 20.80
CA LYS A 606 5.40 24.09 22.06
C LYS A 606 4.19 25.04 22.07
N LYS A 607 3.69 25.42 20.89
CA LYS A 607 2.56 26.35 20.74
C LYS A 607 1.20 25.63 20.72
N GLY A 608 1.14 24.39 20.22
CA GLY A 608 -0.11 23.64 20.10
C GLY A 608 0.06 22.13 20.27
N ASN A 609 -1.07 21.42 20.18
CA ASN A 609 -1.14 19.96 20.32
C ASN A 609 -1.57 19.23 19.04
N ASP A 610 -1.79 19.97 17.96
CA ASP A 610 -2.08 19.39 16.65
C ASP A 610 -0.81 18.87 15.98
N PRO A 611 -0.95 17.95 14.99
CA PRO A 611 0.19 17.47 14.23
C PRO A 611 0.88 18.61 13.49
N VAL A 612 2.21 18.59 13.48
CA VAL A 612 3.05 19.61 12.85
C VAL A 612 3.74 19.02 11.63
N ILE A 613 3.56 19.67 10.48
CA ILE A 613 4.13 19.24 9.20
C ILE A 613 4.99 20.36 8.63
N ASN A 614 6.29 20.12 8.43
CA ASN A 614 7.12 20.92 7.54
C ASN A 614 6.80 20.53 6.09
N ASP A 615 5.78 21.16 5.52
CA ASP A 615 5.14 20.70 4.29
C ASP A 615 5.83 21.22 3.03
N GLU A 616 6.78 22.15 3.17
CA GLU A 616 7.67 22.60 2.09
C GLU A 616 9.05 23.05 2.65
N ASP A 617 10.12 22.40 2.19
CA ASP A 617 11.52 22.78 2.46
C ASP A 617 12.25 23.05 1.13
N ARG A 618 13.48 22.55 0.95
CA ARG A 618 14.14 22.46 -0.35
C ARG A 618 13.47 21.43 -1.23
N TYR A 619 13.32 21.77 -2.51
CA TYR A 619 12.99 20.79 -3.54
C TYR A 619 14.24 20.39 -4.32
N GLU A 620 14.24 19.17 -4.82
CA GLU A 620 15.34 18.61 -5.59
C GLU A 620 15.57 19.34 -6.92
N ALA A 621 14.50 19.74 -7.62
CA ALA A 621 14.61 20.54 -8.84
C ALA A 621 14.47 22.06 -8.59
N TYR A 622 14.32 22.51 -7.33
CA TYR A 622 14.11 23.92 -6.98
C TYR A 622 14.60 24.28 -5.58
N ARG A 623 15.61 25.17 -5.50
CA ARG A 623 16.38 25.45 -4.27
C ARG A 623 17.14 24.21 -3.75
N ASN A 624 17.61 23.41 -4.70
CA ASN A 624 18.22 22.12 -4.46
C ASN A 624 19.39 22.18 -3.48
N PRO A 625 19.50 21.20 -2.56
CA PRO A 625 20.76 20.92 -1.89
C PRO A 625 21.79 20.40 -2.90
N GLN A 626 23.05 20.34 -2.49
CA GLN A 626 24.13 19.78 -3.30
C GLN A 626 24.04 18.25 -3.38
N HIS A 627 23.44 17.61 -2.38
CA HIS A 627 23.33 16.16 -2.25
C HIS A 627 21.89 15.76 -1.88
N ASN A 628 21.05 15.55 -2.90
CA ASN A 628 19.60 15.38 -2.73
C ASN A 628 19.22 14.19 -1.86
N ARG A 629 19.71 13.00 -2.18
CA ARG A 629 19.41 11.76 -1.44
C ARG A 629 19.78 11.84 0.04
N TYR A 630 20.93 12.43 0.38
CA TYR A 630 21.34 12.61 1.78
C TYR A 630 20.50 13.67 2.49
N PHE A 631 20.34 14.86 1.91
CA PHE A 631 19.57 15.95 2.51
C PHE A 631 18.13 15.53 2.82
N ASN A 632 17.44 14.92 1.86
CA ASN A 632 16.02 14.56 2.01
C ASN A 632 15.81 13.41 2.99
N ARG A 633 16.71 12.41 3.02
CA ARG A 633 16.70 11.37 4.05
C ARG A 633 16.88 11.95 5.45
N ARG A 634 17.85 12.88 5.61
CA ARG A 634 18.08 13.60 6.87
C ARG A 634 16.87 14.42 7.28
N LEU A 635 16.23 15.14 6.35
CA LEU A 635 15.01 15.91 6.58
C LEU A 635 13.85 15.03 7.09
N MET A 636 13.62 13.88 6.46
CA MET A 636 12.54 12.97 6.86
C MET A 636 12.77 12.41 8.26
N TRP A 637 13.95 11.85 8.54
CA TRP A 637 14.28 11.33 9.87
C TRP A 637 14.23 12.41 10.94
N ALA A 638 14.83 13.58 10.70
CA ALA A 638 14.85 14.66 11.68
C ALA A 638 13.45 15.19 12.00
N SER A 639 12.57 15.25 11.00
CA SER A 639 11.19 15.69 11.18
C SER A 639 10.37 14.68 11.99
N LEU A 640 10.50 13.39 11.66
CA LEU A 640 9.84 12.29 12.39
C LEU A 640 10.31 12.24 13.85
N LEU A 641 11.62 12.32 14.10
CA LEU A 641 12.17 12.30 15.46
C LEU A 641 11.99 13.63 16.22
N SER A 642 11.58 14.71 15.53
CA SER A 642 11.02 15.91 16.17
C SER A 642 9.56 15.74 16.57
N GLY A 643 8.97 14.56 16.34
CA GLY A 643 7.55 14.28 16.58
C GLY A 643 6.62 14.97 15.57
N GLY A 644 7.13 15.41 14.42
CA GLY A 644 6.35 15.98 13.34
C GLY A 644 6.56 15.18 12.05
N HIS A 645 6.31 15.85 10.93
CA HIS A 645 6.38 15.22 9.61
C HIS A 645 6.97 16.17 8.58
N ALA A 646 7.45 15.63 7.45
CA ALA A 646 7.96 16.42 6.34
C ALA A 646 7.33 16.00 5.00
N THR A 647 7.46 16.91 4.04
CA THR A 647 7.06 16.71 2.65
C THR A 647 8.23 17.02 1.73
N TYR A 648 8.53 16.09 0.84
CA TYR A 648 9.48 16.21 -0.25
C TYR A 648 8.87 17.00 -1.42
N GLY A 649 9.73 17.52 -2.28
CA GLY A 649 9.35 17.96 -3.61
C GLY A 649 10.45 17.63 -4.61
N GLY A 650 10.13 16.77 -5.57
CA GLY A 650 11.07 16.37 -6.61
C GLY A 650 11.10 17.37 -7.74
N LEU A 651 10.09 17.31 -8.61
CA LEU A 651 9.97 18.10 -9.83
C LEU A 651 9.35 19.48 -9.57
N ARG A 652 9.42 20.37 -10.57
CA ARG A 652 8.74 21.68 -10.55
C ARG A 652 7.26 21.53 -10.90
N THR A 653 6.56 20.80 -10.04
CA THR A 653 5.13 20.48 -10.23
C THR A 653 4.23 21.72 -10.10
N PHE A 654 4.76 22.87 -9.67
CA PHE A 654 4.07 24.15 -9.69
C PHE A 654 4.01 24.82 -11.08
N GLU A 655 4.72 24.28 -12.07
CA GLU A 655 4.71 24.74 -13.47
C GLU A 655 4.10 23.66 -14.40
N PRO A 656 3.50 24.04 -15.55
CA PRO A 656 2.96 23.08 -16.52
C PRO A 656 3.99 22.11 -17.09
N TYR A 657 3.57 20.85 -17.32
CA TYR A 657 4.39 19.83 -17.95
C TYR A 657 5.11 20.30 -19.21
N ASP A 658 6.43 20.09 -19.26
CA ASP A 658 7.30 20.50 -20.37
C ASP A 658 8.16 19.36 -20.93
N ARG A 659 7.89 18.11 -20.55
CA ARG A 659 8.72 16.91 -20.83
C ARG A 659 10.11 16.92 -20.16
N ASN A 660 10.43 17.96 -19.41
CA ASN A 660 11.71 18.15 -18.71
C ASN A 660 11.47 18.17 -17.19
N LEU A 661 11.71 19.29 -16.49
CA LEU A 661 11.63 19.37 -15.03
C LEU A 661 10.26 19.81 -14.50
N LYS A 662 9.34 20.22 -15.37
CA LYS A 662 8.05 20.81 -14.98
C LYS A 662 6.92 19.80 -15.07
N GLY A 663 5.85 20.06 -14.33
CA GLY A 663 4.68 19.18 -14.26
C GLY A 663 4.90 17.93 -13.43
N VAL A 664 3.84 17.13 -13.29
CA VAL A 664 3.89 15.83 -12.61
C VAL A 664 4.32 14.75 -13.60
N GLN A 665 5.24 13.88 -13.18
CA GLN A 665 5.85 12.81 -13.96
C GLN A 665 6.20 11.64 -13.03
N GLY A 666 6.39 10.43 -13.56
CA GLY A 666 6.84 9.28 -12.78
C GLY A 666 8.16 9.56 -12.05
N TYR A 667 8.23 9.23 -10.76
CA TYR A 667 9.44 9.44 -9.94
C TYR A 667 10.65 8.68 -10.50
N TYR A 668 10.50 7.38 -10.75
CA TYR A 668 11.55 6.53 -11.33
C TYR A 668 11.81 6.86 -12.79
N ASP A 669 10.79 7.25 -13.56
CA ASP A 669 10.98 7.73 -14.94
C ASP A 669 11.85 8.99 -14.98
N ALA A 670 11.65 9.90 -14.02
CA ALA A 670 12.44 11.11 -13.89
C ALA A 670 13.88 10.82 -13.45
N ILE A 671 14.11 9.79 -12.62
CA ILE A 671 15.46 9.30 -12.31
C ILE A 671 16.12 8.69 -13.56
N GLU A 672 15.44 7.78 -14.25
CA GLU A 672 15.99 7.09 -15.43
C GLU A 672 16.41 8.08 -16.52
N THR A 673 15.66 9.18 -16.64
CA THR A 673 15.94 10.26 -17.60
C THR A 673 16.89 11.35 -17.07
N GLY A 674 17.43 11.20 -15.85
CA GLY A 674 18.41 12.12 -15.25
C GLY A 674 17.84 13.47 -14.82
N LYS A 675 16.52 13.59 -14.69
CA LYS A 675 15.82 14.80 -14.21
C LYS A 675 15.83 14.89 -12.68
N LEU A 676 15.84 13.73 -12.02
CA LEU A 676 15.99 13.56 -10.57
C LEU A 676 17.25 12.74 -10.26
N ASP A 677 17.78 12.96 -9.08
CA ASP A 677 18.98 12.41 -8.45
C ASP A 677 18.61 11.72 -7.14
N HIS A 678 17.72 10.72 -7.24
CA HIS A 678 17.47 9.72 -6.18
C HIS A 678 17.06 10.27 -4.80
N GLY A 679 16.46 11.47 -4.72
CA GLY A 679 16.20 12.14 -3.44
C GLY A 679 15.26 11.43 -2.46
N ALA A 680 14.38 10.56 -2.95
CA ALA A 680 13.36 9.84 -2.19
C ALA A 680 13.60 8.33 -2.13
N ASP A 681 14.66 7.80 -2.76
CA ASP A 681 14.99 6.36 -2.80
C ASP A 681 14.96 5.69 -1.42
N ASP A 682 15.37 6.41 -0.38
CA ASP A 682 15.52 5.88 0.97
C ASP A 682 14.22 5.92 1.80
N PHE A 683 13.14 6.51 1.29
CA PHE A 683 11.90 6.67 2.07
C PHE A 683 11.22 5.32 2.36
N ILE A 684 11.33 4.35 1.45
CA ILE A 684 10.80 2.98 1.67
C ILE A 684 11.47 2.28 2.86
N HIS A 685 12.72 2.63 3.17
CA HIS A 685 13.44 2.08 4.32
C HIS A 685 12.91 2.66 5.64
N ILE A 686 12.33 3.87 5.64
CA ILE A 686 11.65 4.42 6.82
C ILE A 686 10.43 3.55 7.17
N HIS A 687 9.64 3.15 6.17
CA HIS A 687 8.52 2.21 6.36
C HIS A 687 9.01 0.88 6.93
N SER A 688 10.08 0.33 6.34
CA SER A 688 10.69 -0.94 6.77
C SER A 688 11.14 -0.86 8.23
N PHE A 689 11.78 0.24 8.65
CA PHE A 689 12.22 0.43 10.03
C PHE A 689 11.05 0.32 11.02
N PHE A 690 9.97 1.09 10.82
CA PHE A 690 8.85 1.09 11.76
C PHE A 690 8.08 -0.24 11.74
N PHE A 691 7.96 -0.86 10.57
CA PHE A 691 7.33 -2.16 10.42
C PHE A 691 8.14 -3.27 11.13
N ASP A 692 9.43 -3.39 10.82
CA ASP A 692 10.31 -4.43 11.39
C ASP A 692 10.50 -4.26 12.89
N ALA A 693 10.55 -3.01 13.35
CA ALA A 693 10.66 -2.71 14.76
C ALA A 693 9.33 -2.94 15.51
N ASP A 694 8.18 -3.01 14.83
CA ASP A 694 6.85 -2.97 15.48
C ASP A 694 6.69 -1.73 16.37
N LEU A 695 6.95 -0.55 15.78
CA LEU A 695 6.88 0.75 16.45
C LEU A 695 6.01 1.75 15.72
N THR A 696 5.50 2.71 16.49
CA THR A 696 4.92 3.95 16.00
C THR A 696 5.57 5.14 16.71
N LEU A 697 5.28 6.36 16.26
CA LEU A 697 5.66 7.57 16.98
C LEU A 697 4.66 7.97 18.09
N VAL A 698 3.55 7.24 18.23
CA VAL A 698 2.50 7.53 19.21
C VAL A 698 3.07 7.45 20.62
N GLY A 699 2.98 8.55 21.37
CA GLY A 699 3.47 8.64 22.74
C GLY A 699 4.98 8.79 22.89
N LEU A 700 5.74 8.88 21.79
CA LEU A 700 7.17 9.19 21.83
C LEU A 700 7.37 10.72 21.87
N THR A 701 8.37 11.16 22.64
CA THR A 701 8.69 12.57 22.85
C THR A 701 10.11 12.88 22.39
N PRO A 702 10.33 13.98 21.64
CA PRO A 702 11.68 14.41 21.24
C PRO A 702 12.56 14.68 22.47
N ASP A 703 13.80 14.20 22.44
CA ASP A 703 14.75 14.35 23.54
C ASP A 703 16.20 14.37 23.04
N ASP A 704 16.58 15.44 22.33
CA ASP A 704 17.95 15.61 21.83
C ASP A 704 18.98 15.78 22.97
N ALA A 705 18.54 16.15 24.17
CA ALA A 705 19.40 16.30 25.35
C ALA A 705 20.05 14.98 25.78
N CYS A 706 19.38 13.84 25.53
CA CYS A 706 19.97 12.54 25.82
C CYS A 706 21.09 12.14 24.85
N VAL A 707 21.31 12.90 23.78
CA VAL A 707 22.34 12.67 22.75
C VAL A 707 23.22 13.90 22.49
N GLY A 708 23.24 14.86 23.43
CA GLY A 708 24.18 15.98 23.42
C GLY A 708 23.69 17.28 22.77
N ASP A 709 22.39 17.42 22.50
CA ASP A 709 21.75 18.68 22.03
C ASP A 709 22.36 19.28 20.74
N ASP A 710 22.85 18.44 19.83
CA ASP A 710 23.30 18.82 18.49
C ASP A 710 22.41 18.14 17.42
N PRO A 711 21.18 18.64 17.18
CA PRO A 711 20.18 18.00 16.31
C PRO A 711 20.62 17.91 14.85
N LEU A 712 21.64 18.68 14.45
CA LEU A 712 22.25 18.56 13.13
C LEU A 712 23.05 17.25 13.01
N LYS A 713 23.57 16.71 14.10
CA LYS A 713 24.30 15.43 14.10
C LYS A 713 23.43 14.29 14.63
N TRP A 714 22.77 14.51 15.77
CA TRP A 714 22.07 13.48 16.53
C TRP A 714 20.65 13.95 16.84
N LYS A 715 19.66 13.28 16.26
CA LYS A 715 18.26 13.54 16.56
C LYS A 715 17.66 12.39 17.33
N CYS A 716 16.96 12.65 18.44
CA CYS A 716 16.39 11.60 19.27
C CYS A 716 14.90 11.83 19.56
N ILE A 717 14.14 10.74 19.50
CA ILE A 717 12.80 10.64 20.08
C ILE A 717 12.72 9.39 20.96
N ARG A 718 12.00 9.45 22.07
CA ARG A 718 11.93 8.34 23.02
C ARG A 718 10.63 8.21 23.78
N SER A 719 10.42 7.03 24.34
CA SER A 719 9.52 6.79 25.48
C SER A 719 10.36 6.63 26.76
N SER A 720 9.80 5.98 27.79
CA SER A 720 10.57 5.61 29.00
C SER A 720 11.54 4.44 28.76
N ASN A 721 11.25 3.56 27.79
CA ASN A 721 11.97 2.31 27.59
C ASN A 721 12.53 2.14 26.16
N THR A 722 12.18 3.02 25.22
CA THR A 722 12.58 2.93 23.81
C THR A 722 13.14 4.26 23.34
N PHE A 723 14.27 4.23 22.66
CA PHE A 723 14.92 5.40 22.08
C PHE A 723 15.18 5.12 20.60
N ILE A 724 14.81 6.06 19.74
CA ILE A 724 15.15 6.05 18.31
C ILE A 724 16.02 7.27 18.07
N ILE A 725 17.24 7.04 17.61
CA ILE A 725 18.24 8.09 17.42
C ILE A 725 18.70 8.05 15.97
N TYR A 726 18.52 9.14 15.25
CA TYR A 726 19.11 9.31 13.92
C TYR A 726 20.46 9.99 14.01
N ILE A 727 21.45 9.36 13.42
CA ILE A 727 22.87 9.69 13.43
C ILE A 727 23.22 10.17 12.03
N ALA A 728 23.09 11.47 11.79
CA ALA A 728 23.20 12.06 10.46
C ALA A 728 24.62 12.00 9.89
N ASN A 729 25.64 12.09 10.76
CA ASN A 729 27.06 12.04 10.39
C ASN A 729 27.42 13.00 9.22
N PRO A 730 27.15 14.32 9.34
CA PRO A 730 27.41 15.26 8.26
C PRO A 730 28.91 15.50 8.04
N SER A 731 29.30 15.70 6.78
CA SER A 731 30.67 16.03 6.37
C SER A 731 31.07 17.49 6.67
N GLY A 732 30.12 18.32 7.13
CA GLY A 732 30.27 19.74 7.37
C GLY A 732 29.18 20.29 8.29
N ASP A 733 29.01 21.62 8.28
CA ASP A 733 28.10 22.34 9.16
C ASP A 733 26.94 23.03 8.42
N THR A 734 26.78 22.80 7.11
CA THR A 734 25.81 23.53 6.27
C THR A 734 24.86 22.55 5.58
N PRO A 735 23.60 22.42 6.04
CA PRO A 735 22.64 21.46 5.51
C PRO A 735 22.55 21.42 3.98
N LYS A 736 22.57 22.59 3.33
CA LYS A 736 22.53 22.71 1.87
C LYS A 736 23.67 21.99 1.15
N THR A 737 24.88 21.99 1.72
CA THR A 737 26.11 21.49 1.07
C THR A 737 26.65 20.22 1.72
N ASP A 738 26.14 19.83 2.89
CA ASP A 738 26.59 18.63 3.59
C ASP A 738 26.37 17.38 2.74
N HIS A 739 27.34 16.47 2.83
CA HIS A 739 27.20 15.07 2.45
C HIS A 739 27.29 14.22 3.73
N VAL A 740 27.12 12.91 3.60
CA VAL A 740 27.49 11.99 4.68
C VAL A 740 29.01 11.85 4.76
N ALA A 741 29.56 11.85 5.98
CA ALA A 741 31.00 11.74 6.22
C ALA A 741 31.52 10.30 6.07
N ASP A 742 32.78 10.17 5.63
CA ASP A 742 33.49 8.88 5.49
C ASP A 742 34.04 8.33 6.83
N THR A 743 33.80 9.03 7.93
CA THR A 743 34.19 8.59 9.27
C THR A 743 33.10 7.73 9.89
N VAL A 744 33.48 6.68 10.62
CA VAL A 744 32.55 5.90 11.45
C VAL A 744 32.05 6.79 12.59
N PRO A 745 30.73 7.06 12.70
CA PRO A 745 30.23 7.91 13.76
C PRO A 745 30.27 7.20 15.12
N GLU A 746 30.63 7.97 16.14
CA GLU A 746 30.56 7.59 17.55
C GLU A 746 29.60 8.55 18.26
N ILE A 747 28.72 8.00 19.07
CA ILE A 747 27.72 8.75 19.83
C ILE A 747 27.78 8.38 21.31
N THR A 748 27.64 9.37 22.18
CA THR A 748 27.39 9.14 23.61
C THR A 748 25.92 9.36 23.90
N VAL A 749 25.27 8.35 24.46
CA VAL A 749 23.84 8.40 24.83
C VAL A 749 23.71 8.39 26.35
N HIS A 750 22.88 9.27 26.88
CA HIS A 750 22.52 9.38 28.29
C HIS A 750 21.23 8.59 28.55
N LEU A 751 21.36 7.37 29.08
CA LEU A 751 20.24 6.46 29.31
C LEU A 751 19.83 6.42 30.78
N PRO A 752 18.54 6.24 31.10
CA PRO A 752 18.10 5.86 32.44
C PRO A 752 18.76 4.57 32.93
N ASP A 753 18.72 4.32 34.25
CA ASP A 753 19.22 3.08 34.82
C ASP A 753 18.50 1.87 34.21
N GLY A 754 19.26 0.91 33.70
CA GLY A 754 18.72 -0.26 33.01
C GLY A 754 19.75 -0.96 32.14
N ASN A 755 19.28 -1.97 31.41
CA ASN A 755 20.05 -2.62 30.36
C ASN A 755 19.28 -2.50 29.05
N TYR A 756 19.95 -2.08 27.99
CA TYR A 756 19.34 -1.80 26.71
C TYR A 756 19.89 -2.72 25.62
N THR A 757 19.04 -3.20 24.73
CA THR A 757 19.47 -3.77 23.45
C THR A 757 19.93 -2.64 22.53
N VAL A 758 20.94 -2.91 21.72
CA VAL A 758 21.48 -1.94 20.76
C VAL A 758 21.35 -2.51 19.35
N GLU A 759 20.44 -1.92 18.56
CA GLU A 759 20.17 -2.32 17.18
C GLU A 759 20.43 -1.16 16.24
N TRP A 760 21.24 -1.41 15.20
CA TRP A 760 21.60 -0.42 14.19
C TRP A 760 20.83 -0.69 12.92
N PHE A 761 20.27 0.35 12.31
CA PHE A 761 19.55 0.28 11.06
C PHE A 761 20.19 1.22 10.04
N LYS A 762 20.56 0.69 8.88
CA LYS A 762 21.18 1.45 7.79
C LYS A 762 20.09 2.09 6.94
N PRO A 763 19.89 3.42 7.01
CA PRO A 763 18.74 4.06 6.38
C PRO A 763 18.85 4.11 4.85
N THR A 764 20.02 3.83 4.27
CA THR A 764 20.26 3.77 2.82
C THR A 764 20.00 2.40 2.18
N SER A 765 19.82 1.35 2.98
CA SER A 765 19.62 -0.03 2.47
C SER A 765 18.49 -0.79 3.18
N GLY A 766 18.02 -0.30 4.33
CA GLY A 766 17.06 -1.02 5.15
C GLY A 766 17.67 -2.15 6.00
N ALA A 767 19.00 -2.32 6.00
CA ALA A 767 19.66 -3.42 6.69
C ALA A 767 19.73 -3.19 8.21
N TRP A 768 19.38 -4.23 8.98
CA TRP A 768 19.56 -4.27 10.42
C TRP A 768 20.87 -4.96 10.81
N THR A 769 21.63 -4.34 11.71
CA THR A 769 22.77 -4.94 12.40
C THR A 769 22.46 -4.99 13.90
N ARG A 770 22.15 -6.19 14.41
CA ARG A 770 21.96 -6.38 15.84
C ARG A 770 23.31 -6.41 16.53
N SER A 771 23.48 -5.57 17.54
CA SER A 771 24.70 -5.49 18.32
C SER A 771 24.47 -5.92 19.77
N SER A 772 25.44 -5.64 20.62
CA SER A 772 25.48 -6.02 22.03
C SER A 772 24.42 -5.31 22.89
N MET A 773 24.47 -5.51 24.20
CA MET A 773 23.72 -4.71 25.16
C MET A 773 24.57 -3.54 25.65
N CYS A 774 23.94 -2.45 26.08
CA CYS A 774 24.58 -1.39 26.84
C CYS A 774 23.86 -1.17 28.19
N GLY A 775 24.58 -0.61 29.15
CA GLY A 775 24.01 -0.23 30.45
C GLY A 775 23.42 1.19 30.42
N GLY A 776 22.63 1.50 31.44
CA GLY A 776 22.20 2.86 31.75
C GLY A 776 23.37 3.80 32.07
N GLY A 777 23.07 5.09 32.18
CA GLY A 777 24.07 6.15 32.32
C GLY A 777 24.66 6.57 30.97
N ASN A 778 25.92 6.99 30.97
CA ASN A 778 26.61 7.43 29.76
C ASN A 778 27.18 6.23 29.01
N SER A 779 26.60 5.90 27.87
CA SER A 779 27.04 4.81 27.00
C SER A 779 27.60 5.37 25.69
N ALA A 780 28.89 5.15 25.43
CA ALA A 780 29.52 5.43 24.14
C ALA A 780 29.27 4.24 23.19
N LEU A 781 28.73 4.53 22.01
CA LEU A 781 28.34 3.56 21.00
C LEU A 781 28.94 3.95 19.65
N VAL A 782 29.52 2.97 18.97
CA VAL A 782 30.17 3.15 17.66
C VAL A 782 29.33 2.46 16.61
N ALA A 783 29.01 3.14 15.52
CA ALA A 783 28.24 2.55 14.43
C ALA A 783 29.04 1.44 13.71
N PRO A 784 28.37 0.49 13.03
CA PRO A 784 29.06 -0.62 12.35
C PRO A 784 30.06 -0.18 11.28
N ASP A 785 29.76 0.91 10.55
CA ASP A 785 30.62 1.48 9.52
C ASP A 785 30.33 2.99 9.31
N ALA A 786 31.04 3.61 8.35
CA ALA A 786 30.84 4.99 7.95
C ALA A 786 29.47 5.22 7.29
N GLY A 787 29.00 6.46 7.30
CA GLY A 787 27.66 6.79 6.82
C GLY A 787 26.73 7.26 7.94
N ASP A 788 25.47 7.47 7.60
CA ASP A 788 24.40 7.78 8.54
C ASP A 788 23.71 6.49 9.01
N TRP A 789 23.10 6.55 10.19
CA TRP A 789 22.54 5.40 10.87
C TRP A 789 21.31 5.77 11.68
N VAL A 790 20.40 4.82 11.89
CA VAL A 790 19.36 4.91 12.92
C VAL A 790 19.71 3.89 13.99
N LEU A 791 19.78 4.34 15.23
CA LEU A 791 20.05 3.54 16.41
C LEU A 791 18.75 3.35 17.19
N LEU A 792 18.37 2.10 17.40
CA LEU A 792 17.24 1.70 18.23
C LEU A 792 17.76 1.11 19.55
N LEU A 793 17.37 1.70 20.67
CA LEU A 793 17.66 1.21 22.01
C LEU A 793 16.37 0.80 22.71
N ARG A 794 16.33 -0.40 23.29
CA ARG A 794 15.18 -0.88 24.08
C ARG A 794 15.60 -1.46 25.41
N GLN A 795 15.00 -0.97 26.49
CA GLN A 795 15.22 -1.51 27.82
C GLN A 795 14.66 -2.93 27.90
N LYS A 796 15.45 -3.87 28.43
CA LYS A 796 15.02 -5.25 28.69
C LYS A 796 14.22 -5.40 29.98
#